data_AF-A0A1F7ZLS3-F1
#
_entry.id   AF-A0A1F7ZLS3-F1
#
_cell.length_a   1.000
_cell.length_b   1.000
_cell.length_c   1.000
_cell.angle_alpha   90.00
_cell.angle_beta   90.00
_cell.angle_gamma   90.00
#
_symmetry.space_group_name_H-M   'P 1'
#
loop_
_entity.id
_entity.type
_entity.pdbx_description
1 polymer ?
#
loop_
_entity_poly.entity_id
_entity_poly.type
_entity_poly.pdbx_seq_one_letter_code
_entity_poly.pdbx_strand_id
1 'polypeptide(L)'
;MASTSSNSLFGGGALGSTTQPSTLFTTNSPINVVGNTFTQGQSTGSLFGAQPQAQQQSTPSSNLEHSQAQANITQPSLPPNQSTQPAFFNSLLERGKKRPLSTIGRSSNYEELPSLQLGLDDIRRKARELGNGGAKGPQHIQDSKAHYLLAASGVSPGHTLRDLKALDPQALVLGPTKEQETFDPDNQKFLRNIQQRGRHAMISESLTRIHKDFDIFLEEKVDLDWEEQRRRIFQHFGLAQKDDNVGDGRGTFGRSVRQSKQYGATSSYTAPGVTHRSVFGRSGMEKSVIGVPGTRTANHRFSDGPMERNEASGTPSSDLHFLREKMSRYADKVQLLNSARLQADTFPVLHEFSEVESHAGGDVPRQLFDAYHALISIVQETPNIVNTSDPGALKERQFSEDYLDEAPGSRRAISLRKRIVDGSRTFLENLFYNEVESVIAKNPREAQLGGIPTVINKIRAYIRLRAARKDLAPDGTELQMVGQDYCWILIFYLLRCGFITEAAEYVSQDPGFRSLDHKFVTYMTTYSQNRRLPRDLQQKINGEYQQRSRNAPDNTVDPYRMACYKIIGRCDLSRRRLEGVNQSVEDWMWLQFNLAREDDRTEEVAGDVFGLEDIQTDIAEIGQRVFGKGQEGPGGYGTFFLLQILGGMFEQAVSYLGSYAPVSAVHFAIALAYYGLLRVSDFYASGEEILSFTVKQYPQINFGYLVIQYTKEFRTGLVEAAIDYFSLLCLNADLPGSLGKSQASVCHEALREYILETREFARLLGDVRSDGTRIMGLIEQRIGLIKLVDQEEFLKTITVQAAAVADDKGLITDAVLLYHLAEDYDRVIDIINRALSDSVGVELGGPSLKLQPLQPRTKRQDAQASEQEAFREPGSSLSLTAVEDPVALARNIISIYNMNALYYQRIRPVNRDACGLLLQMMEAKAEVEAGKWTPALDAINTLNILPLRARGSVPYIRSAAQAFSSFPTMISRNIGHVVMWSITCIGNERERLNSGTYENQIRQSLADELLVMAKDLMIFSGMVKYKLPPRVYETLARAGAEIGAY
;
A
#
# COMPACT_ATOMS: atom_id res chain seq x y z
N MET A 1 57.56 21.25 43.99
CA MET A 1 57.04 22.59 43.62
C MET A 1 55.51 22.45 43.72
N ALA A 2 54.78 23.04 44.66
CA ALA A 2 54.70 24.45 45.09
C ALA A 2 54.17 25.36 43.97
N SER A 3 53.19 26.26 44.17
CA SER A 3 52.23 26.52 45.28
C SER A 3 51.13 27.50 44.76
N THR A 4 49.98 27.80 45.39
CA THR A 4 49.42 27.57 46.76
C THR A 4 47.88 27.40 46.67
N SER A 5 47.09 27.61 47.74
CA SER A 5 45.62 27.42 47.76
C SER A 5 44.85 28.33 48.75
N SER A 6 43.66 28.84 48.37
CA SER A 6 42.58 29.36 49.24
C SER A 6 41.33 29.65 48.36
N ASN A 7 40.06 29.30 48.62
CA ASN A 7 39.28 28.89 49.81
C ASN A 7 38.70 30.05 50.68
N SER A 8 37.54 29.80 51.35
CA SER A 8 36.70 30.73 52.18
C SER A 8 35.79 31.75 51.44
N LEU A 9 34.61 32.17 51.95
CA LEU A 9 33.60 31.56 52.86
C LEU A 9 32.30 32.44 52.96
N PHE A 10 31.15 31.84 53.32
CA PHE A 10 30.00 32.40 54.10
C PHE A 10 29.11 33.58 53.61
N GLY A 11 27.86 33.59 54.12
CA GLY A 11 26.93 34.75 54.20
C GLY A 11 25.92 34.86 53.05
N GLY A 12 24.63 35.18 53.25
CA GLY A 12 23.87 35.47 54.49
C GLY A 12 22.97 36.70 54.30
N GLY A 13 21.66 36.52 54.09
CA GLY A 13 20.74 37.61 53.69
C GLY A 13 19.92 38.24 54.82
N ALA A 14 19.39 39.46 54.57
CA ALA A 14 18.39 40.14 55.41
C ALA A 14 17.53 41.15 54.60
N LEU A 15 16.39 41.55 55.19
CA LEU A 15 15.28 42.31 54.59
C LEU A 15 15.50 43.82 54.42
N GLY A 16 14.70 44.42 53.52
CA GLY A 16 14.08 45.76 53.69
C GLY A 16 14.20 46.70 52.48
N SER A 17 13.26 47.61 52.19
CA SER A 17 11.85 47.77 52.60
C SER A 17 11.19 48.90 51.76
N THR A 18 9.85 49.04 51.80
CA THR A 18 9.07 50.24 51.38
C THR A 18 9.16 50.65 49.87
N THR A 19 8.23 51.39 49.24
CA THR A 19 7.03 52.14 49.68
C THR A 19 5.98 52.21 48.54
N GLN A 20 4.69 52.43 48.86
CA GLN A 20 3.74 53.07 47.92
C GLN A 20 3.87 54.61 48.01
N PRO A 21 3.31 55.37 47.05
CA PRO A 21 1.96 55.93 47.31
C PRO A 21 1.02 55.90 46.08
N SER A 22 -0.25 56.26 46.31
CA SER A 22 -1.31 56.43 45.30
C SER A 22 -2.02 57.79 45.50
N THR A 23 -2.73 58.32 44.49
CA THR A 23 -4.11 58.89 44.60
C THR A 23 -4.61 59.67 43.36
N LEU A 24 -5.84 59.35 42.92
CA LEU A 24 -6.89 60.24 42.35
C LEU A 24 -6.56 60.97 41.01
N PHE A 25 -7.43 61.76 40.34
CA PHE A 25 -8.81 62.23 40.64
C PHE A 25 -9.70 62.32 39.36
N THR A 26 -10.71 63.21 39.34
CA THR A 26 -11.78 63.39 38.31
C THR A 26 -12.00 64.90 38.04
N THR A 27 -12.93 65.44 37.22
CA THR A 27 -14.21 64.99 36.59
C THR A 27 -14.61 65.97 35.44
N ASN A 28 -15.46 65.58 34.47
CA ASN A 28 -16.63 66.40 34.08
C ASN A 28 -17.59 65.76 33.03
N SER A 29 -18.88 66.07 33.19
CA SER A 29 -19.97 66.00 32.18
C SER A 29 -20.64 67.40 32.11
N PRO A 30 -21.65 67.66 31.24
CA PRO A 30 -23.02 67.74 31.79
C PRO A 30 -24.22 67.54 30.82
N ILE A 31 -25.36 67.11 31.41
CA ILE A 31 -26.78 67.55 31.15
C ILE A 31 -27.51 67.20 29.83
N ASN A 32 -28.86 67.09 29.74
CA ASN A 32 -29.93 66.46 30.58
C ASN A 32 -31.34 66.61 29.89
N VAL A 33 -32.40 66.06 30.53
CA VAL A 33 -33.82 66.55 30.55
C VAL A 33 -34.83 66.19 29.41
N VAL A 34 -35.81 65.35 29.79
CA VAL A 34 -37.29 65.37 29.55
C VAL A 34 -37.89 65.33 28.11
N GLY A 35 -38.85 64.41 27.91
CA GLY A 35 -39.89 64.44 26.86
C GLY A 35 -40.73 63.15 26.86
N ASN A 36 -42.05 63.20 26.60
CA ASN A 36 -42.93 62.02 26.67
C ASN A 36 -44.09 62.05 25.63
N THR A 37 -44.69 60.88 25.37
CA THR A 37 -46.01 60.60 24.75
C THR A 37 -46.30 60.89 23.26
N PHE A 38 -46.69 59.80 22.55
CA PHE A 38 -47.69 59.68 21.45
C PHE A 38 -47.50 60.47 20.13
N THR A 39 -47.60 59.90 18.91
CA THR A 39 -47.92 58.56 18.35
C THR A 39 -46.99 58.29 17.12
N GLN A 40 -47.08 57.29 16.21
CA GLN A 40 -47.90 56.08 15.93
C GLN A 40 -47.04 55.14 15.02
N GLY A 41 -47.22 53.82 14.89
CA GLY A 41 -47.97 52.86 15.70
C GLY A 41 -48.41 51.60 14.90
N GLN A 42 -47.93 50.41 15.32
CA GLN A 42 -48.35 49.03 14.96
C GLN A 42 -47.98 48.47 13.55
N SER A 43 -47.73 47.15 13.39
CA SER A 43 -47.72 46.03 14.36
C SER A 43 -46.72 44.88 14.04
N THR A 44 -46.49 44.07 15.07
CA THR A 44 -45.72 42.81 15.17
C THR A 44 -46.24 41.64 14.32
N GLY A 45 -45.41 40.60 14.12
CA GLY A 45 -45.85 39.26 13.67
C GLY A 45 -45.42 38.14 14.64
N SER A 46 -45.97 36.92 14.46
CA SER A 46 -45.42 35.61 14.87
C SER A 46 -46.37 34.46 14.44
N LEU A 47 -45.94 33.20 14.59
CA LEU A 47 -46.66 31.98 14.16
C LEU A 47 -47.68 31.48 15.19
N PHE A 48 -48.86 31.03 14.74
CA PHE A 48 -49.41 29.67 15.01
C PHE A 48 -50.77 29.46 14.29
N GLY A 49 -51.11 28.21 13.94
CA GLY A 49 -52.53 27.76 13.85
C GLY A 49 -53.17 27.52 12.47
N ALA A 50 -53.51 26.24 12.23
CA ALA A 50 -54.72 25.65 11.59
C ALA A 50 -55.56 26.36 10.46
N GLN A 51 -55.99 25.53 9.51
CA GLN A 51 -57.23 25.66 8.69
C GLN A 51 -58.50 25.79 9.57
N PRO A 52 -59.65 26.39 9.12
CA PRO A 52 -60.32 25.98 7.87
C PRO A 52 -61.18 27.03 7.07
N GLN A 53 -61.46 26.66 5.82
CA GLN A 53 -62.74 26.66 5.06
C GLN A 53 -63.81 27.79 5.19
N ALA A 54 -64.48 28.05 4.03
CA ALA A 54 -65.86 28.56 3.84
C ALA A 54 -66.14 30.08 3.56
N GLN A 55 -66.04 30.46 2.28
CA GLN A 55 -67.20 30.73 1.39
C GLN A 55 -68.07 32.03 1.51
N GLN A 56 -68.18 32.71 0.35
CA GLN A 56 -69.24 33.60 -0.17
C GLN A 56 -69.47 35.03 0.37
N GLN A 57 -69.51 35.98 -0.59
CA GLN A 57 -70.42 37.12 -0.62
C GLN A 57 -70.94 37.33 -2.07
N SER A 58 -72.01 38.10 -2.29
CA SER A 58 -72.94 37.85 -3.42
C SER A 58 -73.58 39.10 -4.07
N THR A 59 -73.75 39.04 -5.40
CA THR A 59 -74.83 39.54 -6.30
C THR A 59 -75.87 40.57 -5.81
N PRO A 60 -76.27 41.52 -6.69
CA PRO A 60 -77.60 41.48 -7.35
C PRO A 60 -77.54 41.48 -8.91
N SER A 61 -78.39 40.75 -9.66
CA SER A 61 -79.74 41.12 -10.21
C SER A 61 -79.70 41.93 -11.55
N SER A 62 -80.60 41.78 -12.55
CA SER A 62 -81.83 40.95 -12.74
C SER A 62 -82.37 41.01 -14.20
N ASN A 63 -83.40 40.19 -14.52
CA ASN A 63 -84.37 40.25 -15.67
C ASN A 63 -83.89 39.73 -17.05
N LEU A 64 -84.72 39.07 -17.90
CA LEU A 64 -86.12 38.56 -17.78
C LEU A 64 -86.33 37.30 -18.67
N GLU A 65 -87.46 36.58 -18.51
CA GLU A 65 -87.85 35.35 -19.23
C GLU A 65 -88.79 35.61 -20.44
N HIS A 66 -88.82 34.72 -21.46
CA HIS A 66 -89.95 33.76 -21.68
C HIS A 66 -89.85 32.85 -22.95
N SER A 67 -90.16 31.57 -22.76
CA SER A 67 -90.90 30.58 -23.59
C SER A 67 -91.16 30.79 -25.11
N GLN A 68 -90.93 29.75 -25.95
CA GLN A 68 -92.00 28.89 -26.52
C GLN A 68 -91.56 27.77 -27.51
N ALA A 69 -92.29 26.63 -27.43
CA ALA A 69 -92.84 25.75 -28.48
C ALA A 69 -91.99 24.96 -29.53
N GLN A 70 -92.64 23.87 -29.98
CA GLN A 70 -92.32 22.96 -31.08
C GLN A 70 -92.59 23.63 -32.46
N ALA A 71 -92.27 23.05 -33.63
CA ALA A 71 -92.03 21.65 -33.96
C ALA A 71 -91.01 21.44 -35.11
N ASN A 72 -90.45 20.24 -35.21
CA ASN A 72 -89.66 19.79 -36.37
C ASN A 72 -89.82 18.27 -36.59
N ILE A 73 -89.83 17.82 -37.85
CA ILE A 73 -90.25 16.47 -38.28
C ILE A 73 -89.34 15.95 -39.41
N THR A 74 -88.80 14.74 -39.22
CA THR A 74 -88.16 13.79 -40.18
C THR A 74 -87.28 14.30 -41.33
N GLN A 75 -85.98 13.98 -41.27
CA GLN A 75 -85.14 13.63 -42.44
C GLN A 75 -84.19 12.43 -42.12
N PRO A 76 -83.62 11.70 -43.12
CA PRO A 76 -83.09 10.32 -42.97
C PRO A 76 -81.57 10.13 -43.28
N SER A 77 -80.91 8.98 -43.04
CA SER A 77 -81.08 7.87 -42.06
C SER A 77 -79.99 6.77 -42.20
N LEU A 78 -79.48 6.19 -41.08
CA LEU A 78 -78.78 4.88 -40.97
C LEU A 78 -77.39 4.70 -41.69
N PRO A 79 -76.59 3.62 -41.39
CA PRO A 79 -76.26 3.06 -40.06
C PRO A 79 -74.77 2.58 -39.90
N PRO A 80 -74.33 2.25 -38.65
CA PRO A 80 -73.15 1.43 -38.35
C PRO A 80 -73.53 0.02 -37.82
N ASN A 81 -72.53 -0.78 -37.41
CA ASN A 81 -72.62 -1.88 -36.42
C ASN A 81 -71.24 -1.96 -35.72
N GLN A 82 -71.03 -1.95 -34.40
CA GLN A 82 -71.71 -2.57 -33.23
C GLN A 82 -71.67 -4.12 -33.25
N SER A 83 -71.44 -4.84 -32.14
CA SER A 83 -71.29 -4.50 -30.70
C SER A 83 -70.47 -5.61 -29.99
N THR A 84 -70.01 -5.61 -28.73
CA THR A 84 -69.64 -4.66 -27.63
C THR A 84 -69.05 -5.53 -26.48
N GLN A 85 -68.44 -5.09 -25.36
CA GLN A 85 -68.09 -3.78 -24.80
C GLN A 85 -66.66 -3.81 -24.22
N PRO A 86 -65.89 -2.68 -24.20
CA PRO A 86 -64.67 -2.54 -23.39
C PRO A 86 -64.91 -1.92 -22.00
N ALA A 87 -66.00 -1.16 -21.81
CA ALA A 87 -66.22 -0.36 -20.61
C ALA A 87 -66.40 -1.19 -19.33
N PHE A 88 -67.10 -2.33 -19.42
CA PHE A 88 -67.30 -3.24 -18.29
C PHE A 88 -65.99 -3.86 -17.78
N PHE A 89 -65.03 -4.13 -18.68
CA PHE A 89 -63.72 -4.67 -18.31
C PHE A 89 -62.87 -3.63 -17.58
N ASN A 90 -62.85 -2.38 -18.04
CA ASN A 90 -62.18 -1.28 -17.34
C ASN A 90 -62.83 -1.00 -15.97
N SER A 91 -64.17 -1.07 -15.86
CA SER A 91 -64.87 -0.97 -14.58
C SER A 91 -64.48 -2.09 -13.61
N LEU A 92 -64.33 -3.33 -14.09
CA LEU A 92 -63.80 -4.45 -13.30
C LEU A 92 -62.32 -4.24 -12.90
N LEU A 93 -61.49 -3.68 -13.78
CA LEU A 93 -60.09 -3.40 -13.52
C LEU A 93 -59.91 -2.31 -12.43
N GLU A 94 -60.71 -1.24 -12.49
CA GLU A 94 -60.77 -0.23 -11.42
C GLU A 94 -61.33 -0.81 -10.12
N ARG A 95 -62.40 -1.60 -10.18
CA ARG A 95 -63.01 -2.25 -9.00
C ARG A 95 -62.09 -3.29 -8.35
N GLY A 96 -61.16 -3.86 -9.11
CA GLY A 96 -60.05 -4.66 -8.60
C GLY A 96 -58.98 -3.83 -7.88
N LYS A 97 -58.67 -2.63 -8.40
CA LYS A 97 -57.70 -1.70 -7.79
C LYS A 97 -58.24 -0.93 -6.57
N LYS A 98 -59.55 -0.71 -6.48
CA LYS A 98 -60.21 0.13 -5.45
C LYS A 98 -60.94 -0.68 -4.37
N ARG A 99 -60.22 -1.58 -3.68
CA ARG A 99 -60.71 -2.32 -2.49
C ARG A 99 -59.90 -1.98 -1.22
N PRO A 100 -60.25 -0.90 -0.49
CA PRO A 100 -59.80 -0.72 0.90
C PRO A 100 -60.49 -1.74 1.82
N LEU A 101 -59.83 -2.09 2.93
CA LEU A 101 -60.21 -3.20 3.80
C LEU A 101 -61.05 -2.74 5.01
N SER A 102 -62.23 -3.35 5.24
CA SER A 102 -62.79 -3.61 6.59
C SER A 102 -64.23 -4.15 6.56
N THR A 103 -64.50 -5.24 7.29
CA THR A 103 -65.65 -5.41 8.22
C THR A 103 -65.47 -6.71 9.02
N ILE A 104 -64.90 -6.60 10.23
CA ILE A 104 -65.27 -7.30 11.49
C ILE A 104 -64.14 -7.11 12.51
N GLY A 105 -64.50 -6.73 13.75
CA GLY A 105 -63.70 -7.06 14.96
C GLY A 105 -62.36 -6.35 15.17
N ARG A 106 -62.41 -5.13 15.75
CA ARG A 106 -61.34 -4.43 16.51
C ARG A 106 -60.29 -5.41 17.10
N SER A 107 -58.97 -5.20 16.98
CA SER A 107 -58.23 -4.04 17.51
C SER A 107 -56.73 -4.05 17.11
N SER A 108 -56.00 -2.98 17.46
CA SER A 108 -54.52 -2.82 17.42
C SER A 108 -53.81 -3.02 16.07
N ASN A 109 -53.77 -1.93 15.30
CA ASN A 109 -52.72 -1.45 14.40
C ASN A 109 -51.58 -2.42 14.04
N TYR A 110 -51.57 -2.89 12.79
CA TYR A 110 -50.39 -3.29 12.03
C TYR A 110 -50.45 -2.61 10.65
N GLU A 111 -49.29 -2.34 10.05
CA GLU A 111 -49.19 -1.56 8.80
C GLU A 111 -49.61 -2.33 7.53
N GLU A 112 -49.71 -1.57 6.44
CA GLU A 112 -50.46 -1.89 5.23
C GLU A 112 -49.69 -2.84 4.28
N LEU A 113 -50.22 -4.06 4.07
CA LEU A 113 -49.60 -5.06 3.19
C LEU A 113 -50.02 -4.87 1.71
N PRO A 114 -49.08 -4.82 0.75
CA PRO A 114 -49.38 -4.65 -0.67
C PRO A 114 -49.98 -5.92 -1.31
N SER A 115 -50.93 -5.74 -2.23
CA SER A 115 -51.64 -6.86 -2.89
C SER A 115 -50.84 -7.51 -4.02
N LEU A 116 -50.52 -8.80 -3.89
CA LEU A 116 -49.82 -9.57 -4.92
C LEU A 116 -50.73 -9.88 -6.13
N GLN A 117 -50.32 -9.46 -7.34
CA GLN A 117 -50.97 -9.88 -8.60
C GLN A 117 -50.22 -11.08 -9.19
N LEU A 118 -50.91 -12.20 -9.38
CA LEU A 118 -50.33 -13.40 -9.99
C LEU A 118 -50.27 -13.27 -11.52
N GLY A 119 -49.18 -13.74 -12.12
CA GLY A 119 -49.04 -13.81 -13.57
C GLY A 119 -50.00 -14.82 -14.22
N LEU A 120 -50.25 -14.67 -15.52
CA LEU A 120 -51.19 -15.53 -16.25
C LEU A 120 -50.84 -17.02 -16.19
N ASP A 121 -49.55 -17.39 -16.12
CA ASP A 121 -49.13 -18.78 -16.00
C ASP A 121 -49.29 -19.36 -14.59
N ASP A 122 -49.14 -18.57 -13.53
CA ASP A 122 -49.50 -18.99 -12.17
C ASP A 122 -51.02 -19.11 -12.01
N ILE A 123 -51.80 -18.21 -12.63
CA ILE A 123 -53.27 -18.33 -12.67
C ILE A 123 -53.67 -19.59 -13.45
N ARG A 124 -53.07 -19.85 -14.63
CA ARG A 124 -53.26 -21.07 -15.44
C ARG A 124 -52.90 -22.33 -14.66
N ARG A 125 -51.79 -22.33 -13.93
CA ARG A 125 -51.36 -23.46 -13.09
C ARG A 125 -52.32 -23.67 -11.91
N LYS A 126 -52.67 -22.62 -11.17
CA LYS A 126 -53.59 -22.70 -10.03
C LYS A 126 -55.02 -23.09 -10.46
N ALA A 127 -55.43 -22.70 -11.67
CA ALA A 127 -56.67 -23.17 -12.29
C ALA A 127 -56.61 -24.66 -12.68
N ARG A 128 -55.46 -25.19 -13.13
CA ARG A 128 -55.26 -26.64 -13.32
C ARG A 128 -55.23 -27.41 -12.00
N GLU A 129 -54.59 -26.86 -10.96
CA GLU A 129 -54.57 -27.45 -9.62
C GLU A 129 -55.99 -27.49 -8.99
N LEU A 130 -56.81 -26.46 -9.23
CA LEU A 130 -58.25 -26.46 -8.88
C LEU A 130 -59.09 -27.39 -9.75
N GLY A 131 -58.75 -27.55 -11.03
CA GLY A 131 -59.44 -28.46 -11.96
C GLY A 131 -59.26 -29.95 -11.64
N ASN A 132 -58.21 -30.31 -10.90
CA ASN A 132 -57.88 -31.70 -10.53
C ASN A 132 -58.36 -32.08 -9.10
N GLY A 133 -59.38 -31.41 -8.55
CA GLY A 133 -59.93 -31.72 -7.23
C GLY A 133 -60.67 -33.07 -7.17
N GLY A 134 -59.94 -34.17 -6.89
CA GLY A 134 -60.48 -35.54 -7.10
C GLY A 134 -60.09 -36.66 -6.12
N ALA A 135 -59.29 -36.44 -5.07
CA ALA A 135 -59.06 -37.44 -4.01
C ALA A 135 -58.54 -36.80 -2.71
N LYS A 136 -58.85 -37.41 -1.54
CA LYS A 136 -58.32 -36.99 -0.22
C LYS A 136 -57.42 -38.07 0.37
N GLY A 137 -56.21 -37.67 0.80
CA GLY A 137 -55.37 -38.39 1.77
C GLY A 137 -55.04 -37.44 2.94
N PRO A 138 -54.88 -37.93 4.17
CA PRO A 138 -54.92 -37.07 5.36
C PRO A 138 -53.61 -36.34 5.68
N GLN A 139 -53.75 -35.02 5.90
CA GLN A 139 -53.06 -34.19 6.89
C GLN A 139 -51.68 -34.65 7.41
N HIS A 140 -50.63 -33.93 7.01
CA HIS A 140 -49.63 -33.46 7.97
C HIS A 140 -49.81 -31.94 8.14
N ILE A 141 -50.17 -31.48 9.34
CA ILE A 141 -50.36 -30.05 9.63
C ILE A 141 -49.08 -29.50 10.25
N GLN A 142 -48.11 -29.21 9.38
CA GLN A 142 -46.90 -28.41 9.58
C GLN A 142 -46.19 -28.38 8.21
N ASP A 143 -45.68 -27.25 7.67
CA ASP A 143 -45.60 -25.90 8.25
C ASP A 143 -45.87 -24.80 7.20
N SER A 144 -47.11 -24.30 7.16
CA SER A 144 -47.51 -23.18 6.30
C SER A 144 -46.79 -21.87 6.66
N LYS A 145 -46.32 -21.72 7.90
CA LYS A 145 -45.65 -20.49 8.37
C LYS A 145 -44.24 -20.40 7.81
N ALA A 146 -43.52 -21.52 7.76
CA ALA A 146 -42.24 -21.63 7.07
C ALA A 146 -42.34 -21.27 5.57
N HIS A 147 -43.40 -21.71 4.87
CA HIS A 147 -43.60 -21.37 3.45
C HIS A 147 -43.81 -19.86 3.21
N TYR A 148 -44.50 -19.15 4.11
CA TYR A 148 -44.62 -17.69 4.02
C TYR A 148 -43.34 -16.96 4.39
N LEU A 149 -42.56 -17.45 5.36
CA LEU A 149 -41.26 -16.87 5.72
C LEU A 149 -40.22 -17.03 4.58
N LEU A 150 -40.15 -18.20 3.94
CA LEU A 150 -39.25 -18.44 2.81
C LEU A 150 -39.61 -17.57 1.59
N ALA A 151 -40.91 -17.37 1.35
CA ALA A 151 -41.38 -16.45 0.31
C ALA A 151 -41.10 -14.98 0.66
N ALA A 152 -41.17 -14.60 1.94
CA ALA A 152 -40.82 -13.25 2.41
C ALA A 152 -39.32 -12.96 2.31
N SER A 153 -38.45 -13.97 2.40
CA SER A 153 -37.02 -13.85 2.10
C SER A 153 -36.70 -13.94 0.59
N GLY A 154 -37.68 -13.70 -0.29
CA GLY A 154 -37.50 -13.65 -1.75
C GLY A 154 -37.32 -14.99 -2.46
N VAL A 155 -37.26 -16.11 -1.74
CA VAL A 155 -36.95 -17.44 -2.30
C VAL A 155 -38.24 -18.15 -2.67
N SER A 156 -38.50 -18.33 -3.98
CA SER A 156 -39.74 -18.98 -4.44
C SER A 156 -39.80 -20.46 -4.02
N PRO A 157 -40.76 -20.90 -3.17
CA PRO A 157 -40.76 -22.27 -2.64
C PRO A 157 -40.99 -23.36 -3.71
N GLY A 158 -41.46 -22.97 -4.89
CA GLY A 158 -41.69 -23.85 -6.04
C GLY A 158 -40.47 -24.09 -6.96
N HIS A 159 -39.36 -23.36 -6.75
CA HIS A 159 -38.05 -23.73 -7.30
C HIS A 159 -37.29 -24.60 -6.31
N THR A 160 -37.17 -24.20 -5.03
CA THR A 160 -36.42 -24.98 -4.04
C THR A 160 -36.96 -26.40 -3.84
N LEU A 161 -38.27 -26.64 -3.91
CA LEU A 161 -38.85 -28.00 -3.92
C LEU A 161 -38.57 -28.81 -5.20
N ARG A 162 -38.15 -28.16 -6.28
CA ARG A 162 -37.72 -28.79 -7.54
C ARG A 162 -36.23 -29.12 -7.47
N ASP A 163 -35.42 -28.20 -6.94
CA ASP A 163 -33.98 -28.36 -6.76
C ASP A 163 -33.66 -29.41 -5.68
N LEU A 164 -34.39 -29.40 -4.56
CA LEU A 164 -34.34 -30.45 -3.54
C LEU A 164 -34.79 -31.83 -4.06
N LYS A 165 -35.59 -31.88 -5.13
CA LYS A 165 -35.93 -33.13 -5.84
C LYS A 165 -34.88 -33.55 -6.87
N ALA A 166 -34.06 -32.63 -7.37
CA ALA A 166 -32.87 -32.97 -8.16
C ALA A 166 -31.72 -33.48 -7.26
N LEU A 167 -31.77 -33.19 -5.96
CA LEU A 167 -30.82 -33.65 -4.94
C LEU A 167 -31.21 -34.99 -4.27
N ASP A 168 -32.31 -35.65 -4.69
CA ASP A 168 -32.69 -36.97 -4.15
C ASP A 168 -31.74 -38.06 -4.68
N PRO A 169 -30.91 -38.70 -3.83
CA PRO A 169 -29.84 -39.58 -4.29
C PRO A 169 -30.35 -40.89 -4.93
N GLN A 170 -31.64 -41.23 -4.79
CA GLN A 170 -32.23 -42.38 -5.50
C GLN A 170 -32.40 -42.13 -7.02
N ALA A 171 -32.36 -40.87 -7.49
CA ALA A 171 -32.49 -40.55 -8.91
C ALA A 171 -31.20 -40.77 -9.73
N LEU A 172 -30.03 -40.91 -9.08
CA LEU A 172 -28.71 -40.91 -9.73
C LEU A 172 -28.29 -42.25 -10.38
N VAL A 173 -29.15 -43.27 -10.34
CA VAL A 173 -28.83 -44.63 -10.85
C VAL A 173 -28.98 -44.75 -12.39
N LEU A 174 -29.60 -43.77 -13.04
CA LEU A 174 -29.60 -43.67 -14.52
C LEU A 174 -28.53 -42.68 -14.99
N GLY A 175 -27.32 -43.20 -15.19
CA GLY A 175 -26.23 -42.48 -15.86
C GLY A 175 -26.63 -42.04 -17.28
N PRO A 176 -26.00 -40.98 -17.83
CA PRO A 176 -26.42 -40.39 -19.09
C PRO A 176 -26.34 -41.40 -20.23
N THR A 177 -27.46 -41.61 -20.91
CA THR A 177 -27.53 -42.45 -22.11
C THR A 177 -26.57 -41.92 -23.16
N LYS A 178 -25.61 -42.75 -23.59
CA LYS A 178 -24.90 -42.54 -24.84
C LYS A 178 -25.92 -42.58 -25.98
N GLU A 179 -26.36 -41.43 -26.44
CA GLU A 179 -27.01 -41.32 -27.75
C GLU A 179 -26.03 -41.86 -28.80
N GLN A 180 -26.47 -42.88 -29.55
CA GLN A 180 -25.64 -43.45 -30.61
C GLN A 180 -25.61 -42.46 -31.78
N GLU A 181 -24.43 -41.93 -32.09
CA GLU A 181 -24.25 -41.00 -33.20
C GLU A 181 -24.68 -41.65 -34.52
N THR A 182 -25.83 -41.24 -35.02
CA THR A 182 -26.28 -41.60 -36.37
C THR A 182 -25.56 -40.68 -37.33
N PHE A 183 -24.72 -41.24 -38.19
CA PHE A 183 -23.90 -40.48 -39.13
C PHE A 183 -24.78 -39.82 -40.23
N ASP A 184 -25.13 -38.55 -40.04
CA ASP A 184 -25.82 -37.72 -41.04
C ASP A 184 -24.79 -37.22 -42.07
N PRO A 185 -24.88 -37.59 -43.36
CA PRO A 185 -23.84 -37.30 -44.37
C PRO A 185 -23.69 -35.81 -44.75
N ASP A 186 -24.46 -34.91 -44.15
CA ASP A 186 -24.35 -33.46 -44.33
C ASP A 186 -23.28 -32.84 -43.39
N ASN A 187 -22.04 -32.85 -43.87
CA ASN A 187 -20.86 -32.32 -43.17
C ASN A 187 -21.04 -30.89 -42.61
N GLN A 188 -21.87 -30.04 -43.25
CA GLN A 188 -22.07 -28.66 -42.79
C GLN A 188 -22.90 -28.59 -41.50
N LYS A 189 -23.93 -29.44 -41.35
CA LYS A 189 -24.66 -29.56 -40.09
C LYS A 189 -23.78 -30.12 -38.98
N PHE A 190 -22.98 -31.14 -39.27
CA PHE A 190 -22.09 -31.75 -38.27
C PHE A 190 -21.09 -30.73 -37.70
N LEU A 191 -20.42 -29.97 -38.57
CA LEU A 191 -19.51 -28.89 -38.15
C LEU A 191 -20.23 -27.78 -37.37
N ARG A 192 -21.45 -27.39 -37.80
CA ARG A 192 -22.27 -26.40 -37.07
C ARG A 192 -22.68 -26.90 -35.69
N ASN A 193 -23.05 -28.17 -35.57
CA ASN A 193 -23.42 -28.80 -34.30
C ASN A 193 -22.20 -28.90 -33.36
N ILE A 194 -21.03 -29.30 -33.85
CA ILE A 194 -19.76 -29.25 -33.09
C ILE A 194 -19.46 -27.82 -32.61
N GLN A 195 -19.57 -26.80 -33.47
CA GLN A 195 -19.35 -25.40 -33.06
C GLN A 195 -20.41 -24.86 -32.09
N GLN A 196 -21.63 -25.40 -32.12
CA GLN A 196 -22.67 -25.08 -31.13
C GLN A 196 -22.41 -25.81 -29.81
N ARG A 197 -21.97 -27.08 -29.84
CA ARG A 197 -21.60 -27.87 -28.66
C ARG A 197 -20.36 -27.31 -27.95
N GLY A 198 -19.34 -26.89 -28.70
CA GLY A 198 -18.16 -26.20 -28.15
C GLY A 198 -18.52 -24.87 -27.49
N ARG A 199 -19.42 -24.09 -28.11
CA ARG A 199 -19.96 -22.86 -27.49
C ARG A 199 -20.79 -23.15 -26.23
N HIS A 200 -21.64 -24.18 -26.22
CA HIS A 200 -22.39 -24.56 -25.02
C HIS A 200 -21.46 -25.08 -23.90
N ALA A 201 -20.39 -25.81 -24.24
CA ALA A 201 -19.38 -26.23 -23.29
C ALA A 201 -18.70 -25.00 -22.65
N MET A 202 -18.16 -24.07 -23.45
CA MET A 202 -17.55 -22.83 -22.94
C MET A 202 -18.52 -21.98 -22.12
N ILE A 203 -19.80 -21.87 -22.55
CA ILE A 203 -20.83 -21.15 -21.78
C ILE A 203 -21.08 -21.85 -20.44
N SER A 204 -21.24 -23.17 -20.42
CA SER A 204 -21.45 -23.94 -19.17
C SER A 204 -20.24 -23.86 -18.23
N GLU A 205 -19.02 -23.93 -18.76
CA GLU A 205 -17.78 -23.77 -18.01
C GLU A 205 -17.70 -22.35 -17.42
N SER A 206 -17.96 -21.32 -18.22
CA SER A 206 -18.02 -19.92 -17.76
C SER A 206 -19.10 -19.70 -16.69
N LEU A 207 -20.26 -20.36 -16.78
CA LEU A 207 -21.29 -20.31 -15.74
C LEU A 207 -20.85 -21.02 -14.45
N THR A 208 -20.21 -22.19 -14.54
CA THR A 208 -19.67 -22.86 -13.33
C THR A 208 -18.50 -22.10 -12.70
N ARG A 209 -17.76 -21.32 -13.49
CA ARG A 209 -16.72 -20.40 -13.02
C ARG A 209 -17.35 -19.19 -12.33
N ILE A 210 -18.30 -18.51 -12.98
CA ILE A 210 -19.04 -17.37 -12.40
C ILE A 210 -19.79 -17.77 -11.13
N HIS A 211 -20.38 -18.98 -11.06
CA HIS A 211 -21.00 -19.47 -9.84
C HIS A 211 -19.98 -19.65 -8.71
N LYS A 212 -18.80 -20.25 -8.98
CA LYS A 212 -17.74 -20.35 -7.96
C LYS A 212 -17.19 -18.98 -7.54
N ASP A 213 -16.96 -18.09 -8.49
CA ASP A 213 -16.48 -16.73 -8.23
C ASP A 213 -17.54 -15.93 -7.43
N PHE A 214 -18.84 -16.21 -7.64
CA PHE A 214 -19.96 -15.64 -6.88
C PHE A 214 -20.16 -16.28 -5.50
N ASP A 215 -20.00 -17.60 -5.37
CA ASP A 215 -20.07 -18.32 -4.09
C ASP A 215 -18.92 -17.86 -3.17
N ILE A 216 -17.70 -17.71 -3.70
CA ILE A 216 -16.55 -17.13 -3.00
C ILE A 216 -16.83 -15.68 -2.56
N PHE A 217 -17.42 -14.86 -3.44
CA PHE A 217 -17.82 -13.50 -3.11
C PHE A 217 -18.95 -13.45 -2.06
N LEU A 218 -19.85 -14.44 -2.04
CA LEU A 218 -20.90 -14.54 -1.03
C LEU A 218 -20.34 -14.97 0.33
N GLU A 219 -19.41 -15.93 0.35
CA GLU A 219 -18.68 -16.39 1.53
C GLU A 219 -17.86 -15.24 2.14
N GLU A 220 -17.06 -14.53 1.33
CA GLU A 220 -16.29 -13.36 1.77
C GLU A 220 -17.18 -12.24 2.34
N LYS A 221 -18.39 -12.05 1.80
CA LYS A 221 -19.25 -10.92 2.15
C LYS A 221 -20.28 -11.20 3.26
N VAL A 222 -20.84 -12.40 3.35
CA VAL A 222 -21.89 -12.72 4.34
C VAL A 222 -21.30 -12.89 5.75
N ASP A 223 -20.09 -13.43 5.87
CA ASP A 223 -19.41 -13.54 7.17
C ASP A 223 -19.05 -12.16 7.77
N LEU A 224 -18.73 -11.17 6.92
CA LEU A 224 -18.52 -9.78 7.33
C LEU A 224 -19.78 -9.16 7.96
N ASP A 225 -20.93 -9.27 7.29
CA ASP A 225 -22.19 -8.68 7.76
C ASP A 225 -22.71 -9.37 9.04
N TRP A 226 -22.52 -10.69 9.18
CA TRP A 226 -22.94 -11.42 10.39
C TRP A 226 -22.10 -11.05 11.61
N GLU A 227 -20.78 -10.91 11.46
CA GLU A 227 -19.88 -10.39 12.50
C GLU A 227 -20.24 -8.96 12.93
N GLU A 228 -20.55 -8.06 11.98
CA GLU A 228 -20.97 -6.70 12.29
C GLU A 228 -22.34 -6.63 12.98
N GLN A 229 -23.34 -7.37 12.48
CA GLN A 229 -24.64 -7.46 13.15
C GLN A 229 -24.48 -8.02 14.57
N ARG A 230 -23.69 -9.07 14.75
CA ARG A 230 -23.38 -9.65 16.06
C ARG A 230 -22.74 -8.63 17.00
N ARG A 231 -21.77 -7.83 16.54
CA ARG A 231 -21.16 -6.74 17.34
C ARG A 231 -22.14 -5.62 17.66
N ARG A 232 -22.96 -5.16 16.70
CA ARG A 232 -24.02 -4.16 16.94
C ARG A 232 -25.05 -4.67 17.96
N ILE A 233 -25.43 -5.96 17.89
CA ILE A 233 -26.32 -6.60 18.86
C ILE A 233 -25.68 -6.64 20.26
N PHE A 234 -24.43 -7.08 20.40
CA PHE A 234 -23.74 -7.09 21.70
C PHE A 234 -23.56 -5.68 22.30
N GLN A 235 -23.36 -4.65 21.47
CA GLN A 235 -23.35 -3.24 21.90
C GLN A 235 -24.75 -2.76 22.33
N HIS A 236 -25.79 -3.06 21.53
CA HIS A 236 -27.18 -2.69 21.82
C HIS A 236 -27.74 -3.37 23.08
N PHE A 237 -27.25 -4.56 23.43
CA PHE A 237 -27.56 -5.25 24.69
C PHE A 237 -26.56 -4.96 25.83
N GLY A 238 -25.58 -4.07 25.63
CA GLY A 238 -24.67 -3.59 26.68
C GLY A 238 -23.71 -4.64 27.25
N LEU A 239 -23.40 -5.69 26.49
CA LEU A 239 -22.63 -6.86 26.96
C LEU A 239 -21.12 -6.81 26.66
N ALA A 240 -20.64 -5.74 26.00
CA ALA A 240 -19.22 -5.51 25.77
C ALA A 240 -18.62 -4.60 26.86
N GLN A 241 -17.53 -5.02 27.50
CA GLN A 241 -16.79 -4.17 28.43
C GLN A 241 -16.12 -2.99 27.69
N LYS A 242 -16.07 -1.84 28.35
CA LYS A 242 -15.45 -0.61 27.86
C LYS A 242 -14.16 -0.36 28.64
N ASP A 243 -13.02 -0.64 28.03
CA ASP A 243 -11.71 -0.31 28.60
C ASP A 243 -11.41 1.18 28.43
N ASP A 244 -11.75 1.96 29.45
CA ASP A 244 -11.25 3.33 29.63
C ASP A 244 -10.00 3.29 30.53
N ASN A 245 -8.87 3.84 30.07
CA ASN A 245 -7.83 4.28 31.00
C ASN A 245 -6.95 5.42 30.46
N VAL A 246 -7.35 6.66 30.77
CA VAL A 246 -6.45 7.81 30.91
C VAL A 246 -6.74 8.39 32.29
N GLY A 247 -5.72 8.56 33.12
CA GLY A 247 -5.90 8.93 34.52
C GLY A 247 -4.95 10.01 35.02
N ASP A 248 -5.52 11.02 35.67
CA ASP A 248 -4.86 11.83 36.70
C ASP A 248 -5.94 12.27 37.73
N GLY A 249 -5.54 12.63 38.95
CA GLY A 249 -6.41 13.37 39.88
C GLY A 249 -6.95 12.65 41.12
N ARG A 250 -6.05 12.34 42.08
CA ARG A 250 -6.30 12.33 43.54
C ARG A 250 -7.31 11.33 44.17
N GLY A 251 -6.78 10.37 44.94
CA GLY A 251 -6.97 10.41 46.40
C GLY A 251 -7.78 9.31 47.13
N THR A 252 -7.27 8.97 48.33
CA THR A 252 -8.05 8.65 49.55
C THR A 252 -8.66 7.24 49.74
N PHE A 253 -7.91 6.39 50.45
CA PHE A 253 -8.34 5.32 51.40
C PHE A 253 -9.38 4.24 50.98
N GLY A 254 -9.01 2.95 51.14
CA GLY A 254 -10.00 1.88 51.35
C GLY A 254 -9.47 0.44 51.32
N ARG A 255 -9.50 -0.27 52.46
CA ARG A 255 -9.28 -1.73 52.58
C ARG A 255 -10.30 -2.50 51.69
N SER A 256 -10.08 -3.73 51.23
CA SER A 256 -9.59 -4.91 51.98
C SER A 256 -9.21 -6.10 51.05
N VAL A 257 -8.19 -6.95 51.32
CA VAL A 257 -8.27 -8.28 52.02
C VAL A 257 -9.00 -9.37 51.18
N ARG A 258 -8.48 -10.59 50.94
CA ARG A 258 -7.16 -11.26 51.25
C ARG A 258 -7.01 -12.59 50.46
N GLN A 259 -5.76 -12.96 50.13
CA GLN A 259 -5.20 -14.34 50.01
C GLN A 259 -5.82 -15.31 48.94
N SER A 260 -5.17 -16.37 48.43
CA SER A 260 -3.86 -17.03 48.69
C SER A 260 -3.19 -17.37 47.33
N LYS A 261 -1.87 -17.22 47.05
CA LYS A 261 -0.68 -17.99 47.56
C LYS A 261 -0.76 -19.51 47.29
N GLN A 262 0.29 -20.24 46.89
CA GLN A 262 1.67 -20.00 46.36
C GLN A 262 2.24 -21.41 45.96
N TYR A 263 3.29 -21.69 45.16
CA TYR A 263 4.49 -21.05 44.57
C TYR A 263 4.74 -21.65 43.14
N GLY A 264 5.75 -21.29 42.32
CA GLY A 264 6.74 -20.20 42.35
C GLY A 264 8.10 -20.55 41.72
N ALA A 265 8.90 -19.51 41.43
CA ALA A 265 10.28 -19.52 40.88
C ALA A 265 10.44 -19.95 39.39
N THR A 266 11.44 -19.48 38.64
CA THR A 266 12.60 -18.58 38.94
C THR A 266 12.62 -17.30 38.08
N SER A 267 13.36 -16.28 38.53
CA SER A 267 13.65 -15.07 37.75
C SER A 267 14.98 -15.19 36.99
N SER A 268 15.09 -14.52 35.83
CA SER A 268 16.36 -14.21 35.17
C SER A 268 16.33 -12.77 34.65
N TYR A 269 17.50 -12.13 34.55
CA TYR A 269 17.60 -10.67 34.44
C TYR A 269 17.59 -10.18 32.98
N THR A 270 16.70 -9.23 32.68
CA THR A 270 16.83 -8.30 31.53
C THR A 270 16.57 -6.87 32.00
N ALA A 271 17.30 -5.92 31.41
CA ALA A 271 17.17 -4.49 31.69
C ALA A 271 15.88 -3.91 31.08
N PRO A 272 15.37 -2.74 31.54
CA PRO A 272 14.14 -2.15 31.02
C PRO A 272 14.31 -1.66 29.57
N GLY A 273 13.91 -2.49 28.61
CA GLY A 273 13.85 -2.15 27.19
C GLY A 273 12.68 -1.21 26.86
N VAL A 274 12.88 -0.36 25.85
CA VAL A 274 11.86 0.56 25.34
C VAL A 274 10.71 -0.24 24.72
N THR A 275 9.47 0.21 24.91
CA THR A 275 8.32 -0.32 24.17
C THR A 275 8.35 0.19 22.73
N HIS A 276 8.97 -0.57 21.83
CA HIS A 276 9.04 -0.23 20.40
C HIS A 276 7.64 -0.17 19.78
N ARG A 277 7.31 0.98 19.18
CA ARG A 277 6.07 1.19 18.42
C ARG A 277 6.27 0.62 17.01
N SER A 278 5.37 -0.28 16.60
CA SER A 278 5.45 -0.95 15.30
C SER A 278 5.42 0.05 14.13
N VAL A 279 6.30 -0.17 13.15
CA VAL A 279 6.55 0.74 12.03
C VAL A 279 5.50 0.58 10.93
N PHE A 280 4.90 -0.60 10.77
CA PHE A 280 3.72 -0.84 9.93
C PHE A 280 2.37 -0.56 10.66
N GLY A 281 2.41 0.26 11.72
CA GLY A 281 1.24 0.83 12.40
C GLY A 281 0.79 0.03 13.64
N ARG A 282 -0.45 -0.45 13.66
CA ARG A 282 -0.87 -1.47 14.64
C ARG A 282 -0.13 -2.78 14.36
N SER A 283 0.43 -3.37 15.43
CA SER A 283 1.45 -4.44 15.44
C SER A 283 1.44 -5.38 14.22
N GLY A 284 2.61 -5.52 13.58
CA GLY A 284 2.83 -6.53 12.53
C GLY A 284 2.49 -7.98 12.93
N MET A 285 2.43 -8.29 14.24
CA MET A 285 1.95 -9.58 14.73
C MET A 285 0.47 -9.85 14.40
N GLU A 286 -0.36 -8.82 14.30
CA GLU A 286 -1.77 -8.94 13.89
C GLU A 286 -1.94 -9.12 12.36
N LYS A 287 -0.86 -8.93 11.59
CA LYS A 287 -0.87 -8.97 10.11
C LYS A 287 0.06 -10.02 9.50
N SER A 288 0.77 -10.81 10.32
CA SER A 288 1.54 -11.95 9.81
C SER A 288 0.65 -12.85 8.96
N VAL A 289 1.16 -13.35 7.82
CA VAL A 289 0.48 -14.31 6.90
C VAL A 289 0.29 -15.72 7.53
N ILE A 290 0.39 -15.80 8.86
CA ILE A 290 0.42 -17.02 9.66
C ILE A 290 -0.48 -16.78 10.88
N GLY A 291 -1.72 -16.40 10.59
CA GLY A 291 -2.79 -16.06 11.52
C GLY A 291 -4.13 -16.05 10.76
N VAL A 292 -5.23 -16.27 11.47
CA VAL A 292 -6.59 -16.27 10.89
C VAL A 292 -6.92 -14.85 10.36
N PRO A 293 -7.54 -14.70 9.17
CA PRO A 293 -7.75 -13.40 8.54
C PRO A 293 -8.61 -12.44 9.38
N GLY A 294 -7.95 -11.49 10.06
CA GLY A 294 -8.60 -10.43 10.82
C GLY A 294 -9.35 -9.44 9.92
N THR A 295 -10.52 -8.99 10.37
CA THR A 295 -11.46 -8.15 9.60
C THR A 295 -10.80 -6.86 9.09
N ARG A 296 -10.87 -6.60 7.77
CA ARG A 296 -10.18 -5.47 7.11
C ARG A 296 -10.90 -4.12 7.29
N THR A 297 -10.76 -3.47 8.45
CA THR A 297 -11.28 -2.09 8.66
C THR A 297 -10.25 -1.14 9.27
N ALA A 298 -9.53 -0.39 8.42
CA ALA A 298 -8.71 0.77 8.79
C ALA A 298 -8.46 1.72 7.61
N ASN A 299 -9.31 2.75 7.48
CA ASN A 299 -9.14 4.03 6.77
C ASN A 299 -8.18 4.10 5.54
N HIS A 300 -8.73 4.10 4.33
CA HIS A 300 -8.05 4.63 3.13
C HIS A 300 -8.01 6.17 3.17
N ARG A 301 -7.00 6.77 3.82
CA ARG A 301 -6.74 8.22 3.72
C ARG A 301 -5.86 8.66 2.55
N PHE A 302 -5.44 7.72 1.70
CA PHE A 302 -4.68 8.00 0.47
C PHE A 302 -5.57 8.03 -0.80
N SER A 303 -6.85 7.65 -0.70
CA SER A 303 -7.72 7.45 -1.87
C SER A 303 -9.14 7.99 -1.73
N ASP A 304 -9.48 8.62 -0.60
CA ASP A 304 -10.83 9.11 -0.33
C ASP A 304 -10.79 10.52 0.29
N GLY A 305 -10.75 11.51 -0.60
CA GLY A 305 -11.20 12.87 -0.31
C GLY A 305 -12.55 13.08 -0.99
N PRO A 306 -13.47 13.89 -0.42
CA PRO A 306 -14.85 13.98 -0.88
C PRO A 306 -14.97 14.71 -2.22
N MET A 307 -14.72 14.00 -3.32
CA MET A 307 -15.12 14.40 -4.66
C MET A 307 -16.49 13.79 -4.98
N GLU A 308 -17.53 14.61 -4.98
CA GLU A 308 -18.79 14.28 -5.65
C GLU A 308 -18.54 14.16 -7.15
N ARG A 309 -18.18 12.94 -7.58
CA ARG A 309 -17.72 12.66 -8.94
C ARG A 309 -18.93 12.58 -9.88
N ASN A 310 -19.31 13.72 -10.44
CA ASN A 310 -20.32 13.81 -11.49
C ASN A 310 -19.93 12.92 -12.68
N GLU A 311 -20.89 12.19 -13.27
CA GLU A 311 -20.59 11.06 -14.14
C GLU A 311 -19.97 11.47 -15.48
N ALA A 312 -18.77 10.97 -15.76
CA ALA A 312 -18.14 10.97 -17.09
C ALA A 312 -17.41 9.63 -17.30
N SER A 313 -17.66 8.98 -18.44
CA SER A 313 -17.32 7.59 -18.70
C SER A 313 -15.83 7.34 -19.04
N GLY A 314 -15.19 6.40 -18.33
CA GLY A 314 -13.85 5.87 -18.66
C GLY A 314 -13.56 4.56 -17.92
N THR A 315 -12.81 3.64 -18.53
CA THR A 315 -12.53 2.30 -17.97
C THR A 315 -11.32 2.28 -17.03
N PRO A 316 -11.46 1.97 -15.73
CA PRO A 316 -10.38 2.08 -14.74
C PRO A 316 -9.30 0.98 -14.81
N SER A 317 -9.37 0.06 -15.78
CA SER A 317 -8.43 -1.06 -15.90
C SER A 317 -7.10 -0.70 -16.59
N SER A 318 -7.06 0.37 -17.38
CA SER A 318 -5.85 0.78 -18.12
C SER A 318 -4.83 1.45 -17.19
N ASP A 319 -5.30 2.38 -16.37
CA ASP A 319 -4.44 3.24 -15.54
C ASP A 319 -3.67 2.44 -14.49
N LEU A 320 -4.26 1.36 -13.97
CA LEU A 320 -3.63 0.46 -13.00
C LEU A 320 -2.50 -0.39 -13.60
N HIS A 321 -2.62 -0.80 -14.88
CA HIS A 321 -1.52 -1.47 -15.58
C HIS A 321 -0.35 -0.51 -15.76
N PHE A 322 -0.65 0.68 -16.28
CA PHE A 322 0.32 1.74 -16.48
C PHE A 322 1.04 2.15 -15.19
N LEU A 323 0.29 2.35 -14.10
CA LEU A 323 0.86 2.69 -12.79
C LEU A 323 1.83 1.60 -12.29
N ARG A 324 1.48 0.32 -12.47
CA ARG A 324 2.34 -0.81 -12.12
C ARG A 324 3.60 -0.90 -12.98
N GLU A 325 3.51 -0.59 -14.28
CA GLU A 325 4.67 -0.52 -15.16
C GLU A 325 5.61 0.63 -14.75
N LYS A 326 5.04 1.80 -14.41
CA LYS A 326 5.78 2.96 -13.87
C LYS A 326 6.50 2.62 -12.56
N MET A 327 5.84 1.91 -11.63
CA MET A 327 6.44 1.39 -10.40
C MET A 327 7.60 0.42 -10.68
N SER A 328 7.45 -0.47 -11.68
CA SER A 328 8.52 -1.42 -12.06
C SER A 328 9.74 -0.67 -12.57
N ARG A 329 9.57 0.20 -13.57
CA ARG A 329 10.65 1.04 -14.13
C ARG A 329 11.38 1.83 -13.04
N TYR A 330 10.64 2.41 -12.09
CA TYR A 330 11.23 3.10 -10.94
C TYR A 330 12.00 2.16 -10.00
N ALA A 331 11.49 0.96 -9.73
CA ALA A 331 12.22 -0.04 -8.93
C ALA A 331 13.53 -0.47 -9.60
N ASP A 332 13.55 -0.63 -10.93
CA ASP A 332 14.76 -0.95 -11.71
C ASP A 332 15.80 0.18 -11.56
N LYS A 333 15.40 1.46 -11.71
CA LYS A 333 16.27 2.62 -11.49
C LYS A 333 16.78 2.72 -10.04
N VAL A 334 15.96 2.36 -9.05
CA VAL A 334 16.33 2.36 -7.62
C VAL A 334 17.31 1.23 -7.28
N GLN A 335 17.17 0.05 -7.90
CA GLN A 335 18.13 -1.05 -7.79
C GLN A 335 19.49 -0.62 -8.38
N LEU A 336 19.50 0.05 -9.53
CA LEU A 336 20.71 0.62 -10.15
C LEU A 336 21.37 1.67 -9.24
N LEU A 337 20.59 2.64 -8.71
CA LEU A 337 21.06 3.63 -7.74
C LEU A 337 21.75 2.98 -6.55
N ASN A 338 21.13 1.97 -5.92
CA ASN A 338 21.72 1.28 -4.78
C ASN A 338 22.97 0.46 -5.15
N SER A 339 23.05 -0.07 -6.37
CA SER A 339 24.27 -0.74 -6.87
C SER A 339 25.44 0.24 -7.02
N ALA A 340 25.21 1.44 -7.56
CA ALA A 340 26.23 2.50 -7.66
C ALA A 340 26.66 3.02 -6.28
N ARG A 341 25.70 3.20 -5.36
CA ARG A 341 25.97 3.59 -3.96
C ARG A 341 26.80 2.55 -3.20
N LEU A 342 26.64 1.26 -3.50
CA LEU A 342 27.49 0.20 -2.96
C LEU A 342 28.92 0.19 -3.55
N GLN A 343 29.08 0.66 -4.79
CA GLN A 343 30.38 0.81 -5.47
C GLN A 343 31.07 2.15 -5.15
N ALA A 344 30.34 3.08 -4.52
CA ALA A 344 30.73 4.47 -4.22
C ALA A 344 30.93 5.38 -5.46
N ASP A 345 30.25 5.03 -6.57
CA ASP A 345 30.19 5.80 -7.81
C ASP A 345 29.05 6.83 -7.80
N THR A 346 29.12 7.82 -8.70
CA THR A 346 28.06 8.83 -8.84
C THR A 346 26.96 8.38 -9.79
N PHE A 347 25.70 8.58 -9.38
CA PHE A 347 24.51 8.18 -10.14
C PHE A 347 23.62 9.40 -10.41
N PRO A 348 23.24 9.71 -11.67
CA PRO A 348 22.44 10.88 -12.02
C PRO A 348 20.94 10.63 -11.79
N VAL A 349 20.52 10.69 -10.52
CA VAL A 349 19.15 10.32 -10.09
C VAL A 349 18.07 11.11 -10.84
N LEU A 350 18.28 12.40 -11.10
CA LEU A 350 17.23 13.26 -11.68
C LEU A 350 17.06 13.00 -13.18
N HIS A 351 18.13 12.77 -13.95
CA HIS A 351 18.04 12.31 -15.36
C HIS A 351 17.40 10.91 -15.45
N GLU A 352 17.81 9.98 -14.58
CA GLU A 352 17.31 8.60 -14.59
C GLU A 352 15.83 8.50 -14.19
N PHE A 353 15.35 9.39 -13.31
CA PHE A 353 13.92 9.49 -12.95
C PHE A 353 13.11 10.33 -13.95
N SER A 354 13.69 11.34 -14.61
CA SER A 354 12.99 12.08 -15.69
C SER A 354 12.77 11.20 -16.91
N GLU A 355 13.67 10.25 -17.21
CA GLU A 355 13.45 9.23 -18.23
C GLU A 355 12.17 8.42 -17.92
N VAL A 356 11.98 8.00 -16.66
CA VAL A 356 10.79 7.23 -16.24
C VAL A 356 9.53 8.07 -16.43
N GLU A 357 9.50 9.34 -16.00
CA GLU A 357 8.33 10.21 -16.23
C GLU A 357 8.04 10.47 -17.72
N SER A 358 9.08 10.61 -18.56
CA SER A 358 8.88 10.86 -20.00
C SER A 358 8.36 9.65 -20.77
N HIS A 359 8.73 8.43 -20.36
CA HIS A 359 8.19 7.19 -20.93
C HIS A 359 6.89 6.73 -20.24
N ALA A 360 6.44 7.43 -19.20
CA ALA A 360 5.24 7.07 -18.45
C ALA A 360 3.96 7.50 -19.20
N GLY A 361 3.57 6.69 -20.19
CA GLY A 361 2.40 6.94 -21.04
C GLY A 361 1.04 6.94 -20.30
N GLY A 362 0.53 8.14 -20.02
CA GLY A 362 -0.81 8.41 -19.50
C GLY A 362 -1.11 9.92 -19.54
N ASP A 363 -2.18 10.37 -18.88
CA ASP A 363 -2.48 11.82 -18.70
C ASP A 363 -1.60 12.45 -17.60
N VAL A 364 -0.28 12.24 -17.72
CA VAL A 364 0.73 12.77 -16.78
C VAL A 364 1.11 14.18 -17.23
N PRO A 365 0.99 15.22 -16.37
CA PRO A 365 1.35 16.57 -16.76
C PRO A 365 2.83 16.67 -17.10
N ARG A 366 3.15 17.21 -18.27
CA ARG A 366 4.53 17.46 -18.73
C ARG A 366 5.36 18.22 -17.70
N GLN A 367 4.70 19.07 -16.91
CA GLN A 367 5.28 19.85 -15.82
C GLN A 367 6.01 18.99 -14.75
N LEU A 368 5.70 17.69 -14.61
CA LEU A 368 6.47 16.78 -13.75
C LEU A 368 7.85 16.44 -14.35
N PHE A 369 7.92 16.20 -15.66
CA PHE A 369 9.18 16.03 -16.38
C PHE A 369 9.99 17.34 -16.39
N ASP A 370 9.33 18.46 -16.67
CA ASP A 370 9.93 19.79 -16.61
C ASP A 370 10.44 20.12 -15.18
N ALA A 371 9.79 19.63 -14.12
CA ALA A 371 10.24 19.80 -12.73
C ALA A 371 11.51 19.00 -12.39
N TYR A 372 11.72 17.81 -12.95
CA TYR A 372 13.01 17.14 -12.86
C TYR A 372 14.11 17.93 -13.57
N HIS A 373 13.82 18.52 -14.75
CA HIS A 373 14.78 19.39 -15.44
C HIS A 373 15.06 20.71 -14.71
N ALA A 374 14.09 21.25 -13.96
CA ALA A 374 14.32 22.36 -13.04
C ALA A 374 15.29 21.96 -11.92
N LEU A 375 15.09 20.80 -11.28
CA LEU A 375 16.01 20.26 -10.27
C LEU A 375 17.41 20.01 -10.84
N ILE A 376 17.53 19.44 -12.04
CA ILE A 376 18.82 19.25 -12.75
C ILE A 376 19.56 20.60 -12.91
N SER A 377 18.85 21.67 -13.27
CA SER A 377 19.41 23.02 -13.42
C SER A 377 19.85 23.65 -12.09
N ILE A 378 19.09 23.41 -11.00
CA ILE A 378 19.41 23.89 -9.64
C ILE A 378 20.61 23.13 -9.06
N VAL A 379 20.58 21.80 -9.14
CA VAL A 379 21.61 20.89 -8.60
C VAL A 379 22.88 20.89 -9.46
N GLN A 380 22.74 21.19 -10.76
CA GLN A 380 23.78 21.12 -11.79
C GLN A 380 24.24 19.66 -12.06
N GLU A 381 23.28 18.74 -12.11
CA GLU A 381 23.49 17.30 -12.36
C GLU A 381 23.91 17.04 -13.81
N THR A 382 25.08 16.40 -13.99
CA THR A 382 25.59 16.04 -15.32
C THR A 382 25.59 14.50 -15.49
N PRO A 383 25.03 13.96 -16.59
CA PRO A 383 24.81 12.52 -16.73
C PRO A 383 26.07 11.74 -17.13
N ASN A 384 27.11 12.43 -17.59
CA ASN A 384 28.33 11.82 -18.13
C ASN A 384 29.43 11.58 -17.06
N ILE A 385 29.16 11.87 -15.78
CA ILE A 385 30.12 11.73 -14.69
C ILE A 385 29.78 10.51 -13.84
N VAL A 386 30.73 9.57 -13.76
CA VAL A 386 30.58 8.30 -13.03
C VAL A 386 31.51 8.23 -11.81
N ASN A 387 32.71 8.83 -11.86
CA ASN A 387 33.65 8.75 -10.76
C ASN A 387 33.44 9.89 -9.76
N THR A 388 33.36 9.55 -8.47
CA THR A 388 33.26 10.47 -7.32
C THR A 388 34.47 11.45 -7.15
N SER A 389 35.43 11.38 -8.06
CA SER A 389 36.64 12.23 -8.12
C SER A 389 36.65 13.22 -9.31
N ASP A 390 35.71 13.12 -10.26
CA ASP A 390 35.71 13.95 -11.47
C ASP A 390 35.23 15.39 -11.18
N PRO A 391 35.75 16.43 -11.87
CA PRO A 391 35.31 17.81 -11.67
C PRO A 391 33.84 18.01 -12.09
N GLY A 392 32.94 18.12 -11.11
CA GLY A 392 31.49 18.18 -11.30
C GLY A 392 30.73 16.98 -10.73
N ALA A 393 31.43 15.96 -10.24
CA ALA A 393 30.84 14.83 -9.52
C ALA A 393 30.06 15.31 -8.28
N LEU A 394 28.76 15.01 -8.24
CA LEU A 394 27.89 15.31 -7.10
C LEU A 394 27.85 14.13 -6.14
N LYS A 395 27.89 14.39 -4.83
CA LYS A 395 27.96 13.35 -3.80
C LYS A 395 26.63 13.14 -3.07
N GLU A 396 26.41 11.92 -2.56
CA GLU A 396 25.30 11.62 -1.65
C GLU A 396 25.25 12.67 -0.51
N ARG A 397 24.10 13.33 -0.41
CA ARG A 397 23.72 14.38 0.54
C ARG A 397 24.60 15.64 0.56
N GLN A 398 25.25 15.98 -0.55
CA GLN A 398 26.14 17.14 -0.68
C GLN A 398 25.56 18.48 -0.19
N PHE A 399 24.25 18.70 -0.27
CA PHE A 399 23.61 19.95 0.18
C PHE A 399 22.95 19.86 1.56
N SER A 400 23.06 18.75 2.30
CA SER A 400 22.35 18.61 3.59
C SER A 400 22.80 19.65 4.63
N GLU A 401 24.10 19.91 4.74
CA GLU A 401 24.63 20.97 5.62
C GLU A 401 24.20 22.39 5.23
N ASP A 402 23.97 22.65 3.93
CA ASP A 402 23.58 23.98 3.44
C ASP A 402 22.05 24.21 3.50
N TYR A 403 21.26 23.14 3.38
CA TYR A 403 19.78 23.18 3.38
C TYR A 403 19.16 23.12 4.78
N LEU A 404 19.89 22.50 5.73
CA LEU A 404 19.46 22.33 7.12
C LEU A 404 20.02 23.41 8.06
N ASP A 405 20.82 24.35 7.55
CA ASP A 405 21.28 25.53 8.30
C ASP A 405 20.10 26.47 8.60
N GLU A 406 19.66 26.47 9.86
CA GLU A 406 18.51 27.27 10.31
C GLU A 406 18.81 28.77 10.47
N ALA A 407 20.04 29.24 10.17
CA ALA A 407 20.41 30.65 10.24
C ALA A 407 20.24 31.33 8.87
N PRO A 408 19.20 32.18 8.66
CA PRO A 408 18.85 32.69 7.33
C PRO A 408 19.91 33.62 6.71
N GLY A 409 20.72 34.29 7.55
CA GLY A 409 21.89 35.09 7.14
C GLY A 409 23.19 34.29 7.02
N SER A 410 23.17 32.97 7.16
CA SER A 410 24.36 32.14 6.93
C SER A 410 24.79 32.20 5.47
N ARG A 411 26.11 32.31 5.24
CA ARG A 411 26.69 32.26 3.89
C ARG A 411 26.31 30.98 3.13
N ARG A 412 26.09 29.87 3.84
CA ARG A 412 25.61 28.60 3.29
C ARG A 412 24.18 28.73 2.76
N ALA A 413 23.25 29.12 3.64
CA ALA A 413 21.85 29.34 3.29
C ALA A 413 21.69 30.36 2.14
N ILE A 414 22.40 31.49 2.18
CA ILE A 414 22.40 32.50 1.10
C ILE A 414 22.91 31.87 -0.21
N SER A 415 24.02 31.12 -0.18
CA SER A 415 24.57 30.46 -1.36
C SER A 415 23.61 29.43 -1.97
N LEU A 416 22.84 28.72 -1.14
CA LEU A 416 21.87 27.73 -1.62
C LEU A 416 20.61 28.39 -2.17
N ARG A 417 20.04 29.40 -1.51
CA ARG A 417 18.91 30.19 -2.07
C ARG A 417 19.30 30.84 -3.39
N LYS A 418 20.52 31.38 -3.49
CA LYS A 418 21.08 31.90 -4.75
C LYS A 418 21.15 30.83 -5.85
N ARG A 419 21.67 29.63 -5.54
CA ARG A 419 21.69 28.49 -6.47
C ARG A 419 20.28 28.10 -6.94
N ILE A 420 19.27 28.13 -6.06
CA ILE A 420 17.87 27.88 -6.44
C ILE A 420 17.38 28.96 -7.42
N VAL A 421 17.54 30.25 -7.11
CA VAL A 421 17.11 31.35 -8.00
C VAL A 421 17.84 31.31 -9.35
N ASP A 422 19.18 31.18 -9.35
CA ASP A 422 19.98 31.11 -10.57
C ASP A 422 19.64 29.86 -11.41
N GLY A 423 19.43 28.70 -10.77
CA GLY A 423 19.07 27.44 -11.42
C GLY A 423 17.66 27.44 -12.01
N SER A 424 16.65 27.88 -11.24
CA SER A 424 15.27 28.03 -11.70
C SER A 424 15.15 29.03 -12.84
N ARG A 425 15.86 30.16 -12.77
CA ARG A 425 15.92 31.13 -13.87
C ARG A 425 16.57 30.53 -15.11
N THR A 426 17.70 29.83 -14.97
CA THR A 426 18.42 29.19 -16.09
C THR A 426 17.57 28.09 -16.75
N PHE A 427 16.80 27.33 -15.97
CA PHE A 427 15.83 26.38 -16.49
C PHE A 427 14.76 27.08 -17.35
N LEU A 428 14.14 28.15 -16.83
CA LEU A 428 13.11 28.90 -17.56
C LEU A 428 13.66 29.65 -18.79
N GLU A 429 14.91 30.12 -18.75
CA GLU A 429 15.65 30.68 -19.90
C GLU A 429 15.81 29.61 -21.00
N ASN A 430 16.24 28.38 -20.64
CA ASN A 430 16.42 27.26 -21.58
C ASN A 430 15.09 26.68 -22.10
N LEU A 431 14.06 26.57 -21.25
CA LEU A 431 12.74 26.02 -21.61
C LEU A 431 12.12 26.79 -22.77
N PHE A 432 12.13 28.12 -22.69
CA PHE A 432 11.65 29.00 -23.74
C PHE A 432 12.55 28.98 -24.98
N TYR A 433 13.88 28.91 -24.83
CA TYR A 433 14.76 28.77 -25.99
C TYR A 433 14.50 27.48 -26.78
N ASN A 434 14.25 26.36 -26.09
CA ASN A 434 13.85 25.10 -26.72
C ASN A 434 12.48 25.21 -27.41
N GLU A 435 11.54 25.98 -26.87
CA GLU A 435 10.28 26.30 -27.54
C GLU A 435 10.51 27.11 -28.82
N VAL A 436 11.36 28.15 -28.76
CA VAL A 436 11.76 28.98 -29.91
C VAL A 436 12.36 28.11 -31.03
N GLU A 437 13.29 27.21 -30.72
CA GLU A 437 13.85 26.28 -31.72
C GLU A 437 12.78 25.32 -32.28
N SER A 438 11.87 24.82 -31.44
CA SER A 438 10.75 23.97 -31.88
C SER A 438 9.80 24.71 -32.83
N VAL A 439 9.45 25.96 -32.52
CA VAL A 439 8.57 26.82 -33.34
C VAL A 439 9.24 27.16 -34.68
N ILE A 440 10.56 27.42 -34.68
CA ILE A 440 11.34 27.62 -35.91
C ILE A 440 11.37 26.35 -36.77
N ALA A 441 11.70 25.19 -36.17
CA ALA A 441 11.79 23.91 -36.86
C ALA A 441 10.45 23.47 -37.48
N LYS A 442 9.33 23.79 -36.83
CA LYS A 442 7.98 23.56 -37.33
C LYS A 442 7.60 24.46 -38.52
N ASN A 443 8.23 25.63 -38.69
CA ASN A 443 7.84 26.64 -39.70
C ASN A 443 8.99 27.16 -40.58
N PRO A 444 9.83 26.32 -41.23
CA PRO A 444 11.09 26.80 -41.85
C PRO A 444 10.92 27.81 -42.99
N ARG A 445 9.81 27.71 -43.75
CA ARG A 445 9.51 28.58 -44.91
C ARG A 445 9.16 30.02 -44.50
N GLU A 446 8.53 30.19 -43.35
CA GLU A 446 8.16 31.50 -42.79
C GLU A 446 9.28 32.08 -41.93
N ALA A 447 10.03 31.23 -41.23
CA ALA A 447 11.13 31.63 -40.35
C ALA A 447 12.30 32.29 -41.10
N GLN A 448 12.61 31.78 -42.31
CA GLN A 448 13.64 32.34 -43.22
C GLN A 448 14.98 32.63 -42.52
N LEU A 449 15.57 31.64 -41.83
CA LEU A 449 16.84 31.80 -41.12
C LEU A 449 17.99 32.29 -42.02
N GLY A 450 17.99 31.89 -43.30
CA GLY A 450 18.95 32.35 -44.29
C GLY A 450 20.34 31.73 -44.08
N GLY A 451 21.29 32.55 -43.62
CA GLY A 451 22.71 32.20 -43.51
C GLY A 451 23.07 31.46 -42.22
N ILE A 452 24.23 31.80 -41.63
CA ILE A 452 24.75 31.15 -40.43
C ILE A 452 23.74 31.28 -39.27
N PRO A 453 23.32 30.16 -38.64
CA PRO A 453 22.23 30.14 -37.64
C PRO A 453 22.73 30.56 -36.24
N THR A 454 23.20 31.81 -36.13
CA THR A 454 23.54 32.43 -34.84
C THR A 454 22.31 32.60 -33.95
N VAL A 455 22.51 32.72 -32.63
CA VAL A 455 21.42 32.95 -31.65
C VAL A 455 20.56 34.15 -32.06
N ILE A 456 21.18 35.29 -32.37
CA ILE A 456 20.47 36.52 -32.79
C ILE A 456 19.64 36.27 -34.05
N ASN A 457 20.14 35.48 -35.01
CA ASN A 457 19.39 35.13 -36.23
C ASN A 457 18.21 34.17 -35.96
N LYS A 458 18.34 33.25 -34.99
CA LYS A 458 17.21 32.42 -34.52
C LYS A 458 16.13 33.28 -33.88
N ILE A 459 16.50 34.19 -32.96
CA ILE A 459 15.53 35.12 -32.33
C ILE A 459 14.86 36.04 -33.36
N ARG A 460 15.61 36.60 -34.33
CA ARG A 460 15.03 37.34 -35.48
C ARG A 460 14.00 36.51 -36.24
N ALA A 461 14.30 35.24 -36.54
CA ALA A 461 13.37 34.35 -37.23
C ALA A 461 12.09 34.09 -36.43
N TYR A 462 12.19 33.86 -35.12
CA TYR A 462 11.03 33.73 -34.22
C TYR A 462 10.18 35.02 -34.17
N ILE A 463 10.81 36.19 -34.11
CA ILE A 463 10.12 37.48 -34.16
C ILE A 463 9.36 37.65 -35.49
N ARG A 464 9.94 37.23 -36.63
CA ARG A 464 9.25 37.25 -37.94
C ARG A 464 8.02 36.33 -37.96
N LEU A 465 8.12 35.14 -37.37
CA LEU A 465 6.97 34.21 -37.24
C LEU A 465 5.83 34.85 -36.43
N ARG A 466 6.15 35.49 -35.30
CA ARG A 466 5.16 36.20 -34.47
C ARG A 466 4.60 37.44 -35.18
N ALA A 467 5.42 38.18 -35.93
CA ALA A 467 4.99 39.32 -36.75
C ALA A 467 3.98 38.90 -37.83
N ALA A 468 4.28 37.82 -38.57
CA ALA A 468 3.38 37.28 -39.61
C ALA A 468 2.02 36.82 -39.03
N ARG A 469 2.01 36.37 -37.77
CA ARG A 469 0.80 35.95 -37.04
C ARG A 469 0.08 37.09 -36.30
N LYS A 470 0.64 38.30 -36.32
CA LYS A 470 0.20 39.47 -35.53
C LYS A 470 0.17 39.25 -34.00
N ASP A 471 0.98 38.33 -33.50
CA ASP A 471 1.13 38.04 -32.07
C ASP A 471 2.47 38.61 -31.54
N LEU A 472 2.70 39.91 -31.73
CA LEU A 472 3.83 40.63 -31.13
C LEU A 472 3.39 41.53 -29.97
N ALA A 473 2.27 42.21 -30.11
CA ALA A 473 1.67 43.08 -29.10
C ALA A 473 0.17 43.24 -29.41
N PRO A 474 -0.65 43.71 -28.46
CA PRO A 474 -2.05 44.06 -28.73
C PRO A 474 -2.19 45.08 -29.87
N ASP A 475 -3.25 44.94 -30.68
CA ASP A 475 -3.55 45.83 -31.81
C ASP A 475 -3.57 47.30 -31.36
N GLY A 476 -2.85 48.16 -32.09
CA GLY A 476 -2.72 49.60 -31.78
C GLY A 476 -1.47 49.98 -30.98
N THR A 477 -0.60 49.03 -30.62
CA THR A 477 0.70 49.31 -29.98
C THR A 477 1.73 49.82 -31.00
N GLU A 478 2.39 50.95 -30.75
CA GLU A 478 3.54 51.40 -31.55
C GLU A 478 4.82 50.63 -31.14
N LEU A 479 5.42 49.91 -32.10
CA LEU A 479 6.62 49.09 -31.90
C LEU A 479 7.81 49.71 -32.63
N GLN A 480 8.94 49.86 -31.94
CA GLN A 480 10.10 50.58 -32.46
C GLN A 480 11.04 49.68 -33.27
N MET A 481 11.31 50.09 -34.51
CA MET A 481 12.18 49.39 -35.45
C MET A 481 13.48 50.14 -35.71
N VAL A 482 14.58 49.40 -35.89
CA VAL A 482 15.86 49.89 -36.39
C VAL A 482 16.19 49.12 -37.66
N GLY A 483 16.12 49.81 -38.81
CA GLY A 483 16.31 49.21 -40.14
C GLY A 483 15.19 48.21 -40.49
N GLN A 484 15.39 46.93 -40.16
CA GLN A 484 14.42 45.85 -40.35
C GLN A 484 14.18 45.04 -39.06
N ASP A 485 14.91 45.31 -37.98
CA ASP A 485 14.77 44.61 -36.70
C ASP A 485 13.87 45.40 -35.74
N TYR A 486 12.96 44.71 -35.06
CA TYR A 486 12.24 45.24 -33.88
C TYR A 486 13.19 45.23 -32.68
N CYS A 487 13.94 46.32 -32.47
CA CYS A 487 15.15 46.29 -31.64
C CYS A 487 14.90 45.93 -30.18
N TRP A 488 13.84 46.48 -29.55
CA TRP A 488 13.52 46.16 -28.15
C TRP A 488 12.95 44.76 -27.98
N ILE A 489 12.22 44.25 -28.98
CA ILE A 489 11.70 42.87 -29.00
C ILE A 489 12.85 41.87 -29.13
N LEU A 490 13.85 42.17 -29.96
CA LEU A 490 15.07 41.37 -30.10
C LEU A 490 15.88 41.32 -28.80
N ILE A 491 16.09 42.47 -28.14
CA ILE A 491 16.75 42.54 -26.84
C ILE A 491 15.94 41.77 -25.78
N PHE A 492 14.62 41.94 -25.73
CA PHE A 492 13.75 41.25 -24.78
C PHE A 492 13.83 39.73 -24.92
N TYR A 493 13.71 39.19 -26.14
CA TYR A 493 13.76 37.73 -26.32
C TYR A 493 15.17 37.15 -26.12
N LEU A 494 16.24 37.90 -26.41
CA LEU A 494 17.60 37.50 -26.02
C LEU A 494 17.76 37.43 -24.50
N LEU A 495 17.26 38.42 -23.75
CA LEU A 495 17.20 38.39 -22.27
C LEU A 495 16.35 37.22 -21.75
N ARG A 496 15.18 36.97 -22.37
CA ARG A 496 14.24 35.90 -22.02
C ARG A 496 14.82 34.48 -22.20
N CYS A 497 15.76 34.34 -23.13
CA CYS A 497 16.54 33.12 -23.39
C CYS A 497 17.89 33.07 -22.64
N GLY A 498 18.23 34.08 -21.82
CA GLY A 498 19.49 34.13 -21.06
C GLY A 498 20.73 34.66 -21.82
N PHE A 499 20.61 34.98 -23.11
CA PHE A 499 21.69 35.44 -23.99
C PHE A 499 22.01 36.95 -23.82
N ILE A 500 22.42 37.31 -22.60
CA ILE A 500 22.71 38.68 -22.18
C ILE A 500 23.96 39.23 -22.88
N THR A 501 24.95 38.37 -23.15
CA THR A 501 26.18 38.69 -23.89
C THR A 501 25.88 39.14 -25.32
N GLU A 502 25.06 38.38 -26.04
CA GLU A 502 24.64 38.62 -27.42
C GLU A 502 23.72 39.85 -27.53
N ALA A 503 22.87 40.08 -26.53
CA ALA A 503 22.09 41.31 -26.43
C ALA A 503 22.98 42.55 -26.21
N ALA A 504 24.04 42.44 -25.39
CA ALA A 504 24.99 43.54 -25.19
C ALA A 504 25.87 43.77 -26.42
N GLU A 505 26.23 42.72 -27.16
CA GLU A 505 26.92 42.80 -28.44
C GLU A 505 26.06 43.54 -29.48
N TYR A 506 24.81 43.12 -29.69
CA TYR A 506 23.86 43.76 -30.60
C TYR A 506 23.70 45.26 -30.32
N VAL A 507 23.42 45.60 -29.06
CA VAL A 507 23.24 46.98 -28.56
C VAL A 507 24.50 47.84 -28.73
N SER A 508 25.70 47.23 -28.72
CA SER A 508 26.97 47.94 -28.87
C SER A 508 27.41 48.09 -30.34
N GLN A 509 27.09 47.12 -31.19
CA GLN A 509 27.49 47.11 -32.60
C GLN A 509 26.55 47.93 -33.48
N ASP A 510 25.23 47.85 -33.28
CA ASP A 510 24.24 48.54 -34.12
C ASP A 510 24.39 50.08 -33.99
N PRO A 511 24.73 50.81 -35.08
CA PRO A 511 24.82 52.27 -35.03
C PRO A 511 23.45 52.95 -34.90
N GLY A 512 22.39 52.32 -35.43
CA GLY A 512 21.02 52.80 -35.31
C GLY A 512 20.53 52.74 -33.86
N PHE A 513 20.72 51.61 -33.18
CA PHE A 513 20.37 51.50 -31.77
C PHE A 513 21.17 52.47 -30.87
N ARG A 514 22.47 52.64 -31.14
CA ARG A 514 23.31 53.62 -30.42
C ARG A 514 22.85 55.07 -30.59
N SER A 515 22.24 55.42 -31.73
CA SER A 515 21.63 56.74 -31.93
C SER A 515 20.30 56.92 -31.18
N LEU A 516 19.61 55.82 -30.84
CA LEU A 516 18.30 55.80 -30.21
C LEU A 516 18.35 55.90 -28.67
N ASP A 517 19.19 55.10 -28.01
CA ASP A 517 19.35 55.17 -26.54
C ASP A 517 20.77 54.80 -26.08
N HIS A 518 21.71 55.73 -26.28
CA HIS A 518 23.10 55.60 -25.84
C HIS A 518 23.26 55.31 -24.33
N LYS A 519 22.31 55.73 -23.48
CA LYS A 519 22.35 55.44 -22.04
C LYS A 519 22.07 53.96 -21.77
N PHE A 520 21.07 53.40 -22.45
CA PHE A 520 20.77 51.97 -22.36
C PHE A 520 21.96 51.09 -22.77
N VAL A 521 22.77 51.51 -23.76
CA VAL A 521 24.02 50.81 -24.11
C VAL A 521 24.96 50.66 -22.91
N THR A 522 25.12 51.71 -22.11
CA THR A 522 25.97 51.71 -20.91
C THR A 522 25.38 50.83 -19.80
N TYR A 523 24.06 50.84 -19.61
CA TYR A 523 23.39 49.93 -18.66
C TYR A 523 23.56 48.47 -19.08
N MET A 524 23.29 48.14 -20.35
CA MET A 524 23.33 46.78 -20.88
C MET A 524 24.74 46.18 -20.85
N THR A 525 25.76 46.93 -21.25
CA THR A 525 27.17 46.48 -21.24
C THR A 525 27.74 46.33 -19.83
N THR A 526 27.23 47.09 -18.85
CA THR A 526 27.60 46.89 -17.44
C THR A 526 26.87 45.67 -16.85
N TYR A 527 25.59 45.50 -17.18
CA TYR A 527 24.76 44.38 -16.73
C TYR A 527 25.27 43.03 -17.27
N SER A 528 25.78 42.96 -18.50
CA SER A 528 26.31 41.71 -19.08
C SER A 528 27.54 41.14 -18.36
N GLN A 529 28.27 41.96 -17.60
CA GLN A 529 29.44 41.49 -16.84
C GLN A 529 29.07 40.74 -15.55
N ASN A 530 28.01 41.17 -14.85
CA ASN A 530 27.72 40.73 -13.48
C ASN A 530 26.22 40.40 -13.20
N ARG A 531 25.35 40.44 -14.23
CA ARG A 531 23.86 40.51 -14.10
C ARG A 531 23.37 41.57 -13.07
N ARG A 532 24.19 42.60 -12.81
CA ARG A 532 24.00 43.65 -11.78
C ARG A 532 24.52 45.01 -12.26
N LEU A 533 23.80 46.08 -11.92
CA LEU A 533 24.26 47.47 -12.09
C LEU A 533 24.89 48.00 -10.78
N PRO A 534 25.98 48.80 -10.85
CA PRO A 534 26.45 49.62 -9.73
C PRO A 534 25.36 50.60 -9.24
N ARG A 535 25.40 50.97 -7.96
CA ARG A 535 24.42 51.87 -7.31
C ARG A 535 24.16 53.16 -8.10
N ASP A 536 25.20 53.77 -8.66
CA ASP A 536 25.12 55.00 -9.45
C ASP A 536 24.38 54.85 -10.79
N LEU A 537 24.37 53.65 -11.39
CA LEU A 537 23.60 53.36 -12.60
C LEU A 537 22.19 52.87 -12.24
N GLN A 538 22.06 52.09 -11.16
CA GLN A 538 20.78 51.64 -10.59
C GLN A 538 19.86 52.83 -10.27
N GLN A 539 20.38 53.89 -9.64
CA GLN A 539 19.60 55.11 -9.38
C GLN A 539 19.19 55.86 -10.66
N LYS A 540 20.08 55.92 -11.68
CA LYS A 540 19.80 56.61 -12.95
C LYS A 540 18.73 55.88 -13.76
N ILE A 541 18.83 54.56 -13.92
CA ILE A 541 17.84 53.77 -14.67
C ILE A 541 16.47 53.78 -13.96
N ASN A 542 16.43 53.74 -12.62
CA ASN A 542 15.19 53.89 -11.85
C ASN A 542 14.54 55.26 -12.05
N GLY A 543 15.33 56.35 -12.02
CA GLY A 543 14.82 57.70 -12.30
C GLY A 543 14.26 57.85 -13.71
N GLU A 544 14.95 57.29 -14.71
CA GLU A 544 14.52 57.33 -16.11
C GLU A 544 13.27 56.48 -16.37
N TYR A 545 13.18 55.30 -15.74
CA TYR A 545 11.97 54.45 -15.79
C TYR A 545 10.78 55.16 -15.16
N GLN A 546 10.93 55.74 -13.95
CA GLN A 546 9.84 56.47 -13.29
C GLN A 546 9.40 57.71 -14.06
N GLN A 547 10.34 58.46 -14.65
CA GLN A 547 10.03 59.62 -15.50
C GLN A 547 9.24 59.19 -16.74
N ARG A 548 9.66 58.14 -17.45
CA ARG A 548 8.96 57.62 -18.63
C ARG A 548 7.58 57.07 -18.25
N SER A 549 7.48 56.28 -17.17
CA SER A 549 6.25 55.66 -16.69
C SER A 549 5.20 56.63 -16.14
N ARG A 550 5.56 57.88 -15.82
CA ARG A 550 4.63 58.91 -15.32
C ARG A 550 4.29 60.01 -16.33
N ASN A 551 5.19 60.28 -17.27
CA ASN A 551 5.10 61.45 -18.15
C ASN A 551 4.79 61.09 -19.62
N ALA A 552 4.86 59.81 -20.01
CA ALA A 552 4.44 59.38 -21.33
C ALA A 552 2.92 59.17 -21.38
N PRO A 553 2.24 59.56 -22.48
CA PRO A 553 0.89 59.12 -22.76
C PRO A 553 0.79 57.60 -22.94
N ASP A 554 -0.35 57.02 -22.58
CA ASP A 554 -0.63 55.60 -22.74
C ASP A 554 -0.40 55.14 -24.19
N ASN A 555 0.14 53.93 -24.36
CA ASN A 555 0.50 53.28 -25.63
C ASN A 555 1.53 53.98 -26.54
N THR A 556 2.05 55.17 -26.21
CA THR A 556 3.08 55.87 -27.05
C THR A 556 4.53 55.46 -26.79
N VAL A 557 4.77 54.55 -25.84
CA VAL A 557 6.10 54.01 -25.54
C VAL A 557 6.08 52.51 -25.75
N ASP A 558 7.02 52.03 -26.57
CA ASP A 558 7.25 50.61 -26.85
C ASP A 558 7.24 49.77 -25.54
N PRO A 559 6.28 48.83 -25.36
CA PRO A 559 6.18 48.02 -24.15
C PRO A 559 7.44 47.19 -23.86
N TYR A 560 8.11 46.70 -24.90
CA TYR A 560 9.34 45.92 -24.78
C TYR A 560 10.52 46.79 -24.33
N ARG A 561 10.53 48.09 -24.67
CA ARG A 561 11.49 49.05 -24.10
C ARG A 561 11.32 49.20 -22.60
N MET A 562 10.08 49.35 -22.13
CA MET A 562 9.79 49.44 -20.69
C MET A 562 10.12 48.12 -19.97
N ALA A 563 9.81 46.97 -20.59
CA ALA A 563 10.20 45.66 -20.06
C ALA A 563 11.73 45.50 -19.94
N CYS A 564 12.50 45.87 -20.97
CA CYS A 564 13.97 45.78 -20.95
C CYS A 564 14.58 46.66 -19.84
N TYR A 565 14.07 47.89 -19.66
CA TYR A 565 14.48 48.75 -18.55
C TYR A 565 14.15 48.11 -17.19
N LYS A 566 12.94 47.55 -17.05
CA LYS A 566 12.46 46.89 -15.83
C LYS A 566 13.32 45.70 -15.42
N ILE A 567 13.68 44.85 -16.38
CA ILE A 567 14.54 43.67 -16.21
C ILE A 567 15.95 44.08 -15.77
N ILE A 568 16.62 44.96 -16.52
CA ILE A 568 18.02 45.31 -16.26
C ILE A 568 18.19 46.16 -15.00
N GLY A 569 17.26 47.09 -14.76
CA GLY A 569 17.29 48.01 -13.63
C GLY A 569 16.54 47.55 -12.36
N ARG A 570 15.83 46.41 -12.39
CA ARG A 570 14.88 45.99 -11.33
C ARG A 570 13.89 47.09 -10.94
N CYS A 571 13.43 47.87 -11.93
CA CYS A 571 12.59 49.03 -11.69
C CYS A 571 11.19 48.62 -11.22
N ASP A 572 10.64 49.30 -10.22
CA ASP A 572 9.28 49.04 -9.69
C ASP A 572 9.01 47.57 -9.33
N LEU A 573 9.67 47.12 -8.25
CA LEU A 573 9.43 45.82 -7.62
C LEU A 573 8.05 45.71 -6.94
N SER A 574 7.27 46.79 -6.86
CA SER A 574 5.91 46.77 -6.29
C SER A 574 4.91 46.12 -7.24
N ARG A 575 5.09 46.32 -8.56
CA ARG A 575 4.20 45.81 -9.61
C ARG A 575 4.94 44.83 -10.51
N ARG A 576 5.23 43.61 -10.02
CA ARG A 576 6.03 42.56 -10.70
C ARG A 576 5.32 41.87 -11.89
N ARG A 577 4.89 42.67 -12.87
CA ARG A 577 4.33 42.27 -14.16
C ARG A 577 4.87 43.17 -15.27
N LEU A 578 4.84 42.70 -16.51
CA LEU A 578 5.02 43.55 -17.70
C LEU A 578 3.64 44.06 -18.16
N GLU A 579 3.62 45.22 -18.79
CA GLU A 579 2.41 45.84 -19.36
C GLU A 579 2.61 45.99 -20.87
N GLY A 580 1.54 45.84 -21.66
CA GLY A 580 1.59 45.86 -23.13
C GLY A 580 2.29 44.65 -23.79
N VAL A 581 2.74 43.65 -23.03
CA VAL A 581 3.41 42.44 -23.52
C VAL A 581 2.56 41.19 -23.25
N ASN A 582 2.32 40.37 -24.27
CA ASN A 582 1.64 39.07 -24.16
C ASN A 582 2.50 38.12 -23.31
N GLN A 583 2.09 37.87 -22.06
CA GLN A 583 2.79 36.99 -21.10
C GLN A 583 2.06 35.64 -20.97
N SER A 584 2.80 34.55 -21.11
CA SER A 584 2.37 33.24 -20.59
C SER A 584 2.55 33.16 -19.06
N VAL A 585 2.08 32.07 -18.45
CA VAL A 585 2.34 31.79 -17.03
C VAL A 585 3.84 31.61 -16.79
N GLU A 586 4.55 30.94 -17.73
CA GLU A 586 5.99 30.72 -17.65
C GLU A 586 6.81 32.02 -17.77
N ASP A 587 6.33 32.99 -18.56
CA ASP A 587 6.95 34.33 -18.64
C ASP A 587 6.78 35.11 -17.34
N TRP A 588 5.63 34.97 -16.68
CA TRP A 588 5.42 35.55 -15.35
C TRP A 588 6.32 34.89 -14.30
N MET A 589 6.47 33.55 -14.32
CA MET A 589 7.42 32.84 -13.45
C MET A 589 8.85 33.31 -13.70
N TRP A 590 9.30 33.33 -14.95
CA TRP A 590 10.63 33.77 -15.35
C TRP A 590 10.91 35.20 -14.87
N LEU A 591 9.95 36.10 -14.98
CA LEU A 591 10.09 37.47 -14.50
C LEU A 591 10.36 37.53 -12.98
N GLN A 592 9.74 36.67 -12.17
CA GLN A 592 10.02 36.64 -10.72
C GLN A 592 11.47 36.18 -10.47
N PHE A 593 11.89 35.05 -11.02
CA PHE A 593 13.26 34.53 -10.83
C PHE A 593 14.35 35.37 -11.51
N ASN A 594 14.00 36.20 -12.49
CA ASN A 594 14.90 37.17 -13.11
C ASN A 594 15.07 38.45 -12.25
N LEU A 595 13.99 38.91 -11.60
CA LEU A 595 14.01 40.07 -10.70
C LEU A 595 14.52 39.75 -9.29
N ALA A 596 14.48 38.49 -8.84
CA ALA A 596 14.97 38.10 -7.52
C ALA A 596 16.50 38.17 -7.42
N ARG A 597 17.01 38.57 -6.25
CA ARG A 597 18.43 38.51 -5.88
C ARG A 597 18.59 38.04 -4.44
N GLU A 598 19.65 37.27 -4.22
CA GLU A 598 20.07 36.76 -2.90
C GLU A 598 21.44 37.35 -2.58
N ASP A 599 21.42 38.46 -1.84
CA ASP A 599 22.57 39.14 -1.24
C ASP A 599 22.36 39.23 0.28
N ASP A 600 23.34 39.75 1.02
CA ASP A 600 23.16 40.05 2.43
C ASP A 600 22.16 41.22 2.62
N ARG A 601 21.07 40.95 3.34
CA ARG A 601 20.01 41.92 3.65
C ARG A 601 20.50 43.15 4.42
N THR A 602 21.73 43.16 4.95
CA THR A 602 22.36 44.34 5.57
C THR A 602 23.02 45.30 4.59
N GLU A 603 23.29 44.89 3.34
CA GLU A 603 23.96 45.73 2.33
C GLU A 603 23.00 46.43 1.34
N GLU A 604 21.73 46.04 1.26
CA GLU A 604 20.76 46.60 0.32
C GLU A 604 19.95 47.78 0.89
N VAL A 605 19.43 48.63 0.00
CA VAL A 605 18.59 49.78 0.38
C VAL A 605 17.15 49.33 0.54
N ALA A 606 16.49 49.75 1.64
CA ALA A 606 15.09 49.45 1.90
C ALA A 606 14.19 49.89 0.72
N GLY A 607 13.64 48.91 0.00
CA GLY A 607 12.85 49.10 -1.24
C GLY A 607 13.33 48.26 -2.43
N ASP A 608 14.62 47.92 -2.51
CA ASP A 608 15.19 47.11 -3.60
C ASP A 608 15.31 45.60 -3.25
N VAL A 609 14.97 45.22 -2.01
CA VAL A 609 15.01 43.83 -1.53
C VAL A 609 13.85 43.02 -2.12
N PHE A 610 14.17 41.96 -2.87
CA PHE A 610 13.24 40.95 -3.37
C PHE A 610 14.03 39.69 -3.70
N GLY A 611 13.80 38.62 -2.96
CA GLY A 611 14.54 37.35 -3.01
C GLY A 611 13.63 36.12 -3.06
N LEU A 612 14.18 34.96 -2.69
CA LEU A 612 13.46 33.68 -2.76
C LEU A 612 12.31 33.58 -1.75
N GLU A 613 12.48 34.13 -0.54
CA GLU A 613 11.43 34.13 0.50
C GLU A 613 10.17 34.90 0.05
N ASP A 614 10.36 36.00 -0.69
CA ASP A 614 9.27 36.80 -1.25
C ASP A 614 8.53 36.02 -2.37
N ILE A 615 9.29 35.32 -3.23
CA ILE A 615 8.74 34.39 -4.24
C ILE A 615 7.96 33.26 -3.58
N GLN A 616 8.48 32.63 -2.52
CA GLN A 616 7.80 31.56 -1.79
C GLN A 616 6.47 32.04 -1.18
N THR A 617 6.42 33.30 -0.74
CA THR A 617 5.20 33.94 -0.24
C THR A 617 4.19 34.18 -1.37
N ASP A 618 4.61 34.75 -2.50
CA ASP A 618 3.78 34.91 -3.72
C ASP A 618 3.19 33.55 -4.17
N ILE A 619 4.01 32.49 -4.19
CA ILE A 619 3.60 31.13 -4.58
C ILE A 619 2.57 30.56 -3.61
N ALA A 620 2.76 30.74 -2.29
CA ALA A 620 1.80 30.28 -1.29
C ALA A 620 0.44 30.99 -1.43
N GLU A 621 0.42 32.29 -1.71
CA GLU A 621 -0.83 33.02 -2.00
C GLU A 621 -1.50 32.56 -3.31
N ILE A 622 -0.72 32.31 -4.36
CA ILE A 622 -1.22 31.80 -5.64
C ILE A 622 -1.83 30.40 -5.46
N GLY A 623 -1.19 29.53 -4.69
CA GLY A 623 -1.71 28.21 -4.32
C GLY A 623 -3.09 28.30 -3.68
N GLN A 624 -3.24 29.15 -2.67
CA GLN A 624 -4.52 29.35 -1.96
C GLN A 624 -5.62 29.97 -2.84
N ARG A 625 -5.27 30.85 -3.80
CA ARG A 625 -6.24 31.58 -4.62
C ARG A 625 -6.62 30.89 -5.94
N VAL A 626 -5.74 30.06 -6.50
CA VAL A 626 -5.88 29.49 -7.86
C VAL A 626 -5.91 27.96 -7.83
N PHE A 627 -5.14 27.33 -6.93
CA PHE A 627 -5.02 25.88 -6.79
C PHE A 627 -5.67 25.40 -5.48
N GLY A 628 -6.80 26.03 -5.14
CA GLY A 628 -7.62 25.63 -4.00
C GLY A 628 -8.25 24.25 -4.23
N LYS A 629 -8.27 23.43 -3.17
CA LYS A 629 -8.74 22.03 -3.23
C LYS A 629 -10.11 21.92 -3.93
N GLY A 630 -10.13 21.26 -5.08
CA GLY A 630 -11.34 21.00 -5.87
C GLY A 630 -11.69 22.04 -6.95
N GLN A 631 -10.87 23.06 -7.19
CA GLN A 631 -11.09 24.04 -8.28
C GLN A 631 -10.11 23.90 -9.47
N GLU A 632 -9.22 22.92 -9.44
CA GLU A 632 -8.20 22.72 -10.45
C GLU A 632 -8.74 22.04 -11.73
N GLY A 633 -8.35 22.55 -12.90
CA GLY A 633 -8.57 21.88 -14.18
C GLY A 633 -7.58 20.72 -14.42
N PRO A 634 -7.83 19.85 -15.42
CA PRO A 634 -6.90 18.78 -15.80
C PRO A 634 -5.48 19.32 -16.03
N GLY A 635 -4.48 18.69 -15.41
CA GLY A 635 -3.08 19.13 -15.47
C GLY A 635 -2.71 20.36 -14.63
N GLY A 636 -3.68 21.03 -13.98
CA GLY A 636 -3.44 22.20 -13.12
C GLY A 636 -2.39 21.94 -12.04
N TYR A 637 -2.50 20.80 -11.35
CA TYR A 637 -1.60 20.41 -10.27
C TYR A 637 -0.14 20.31 -10.70
N GLY A 638 0.14 19.90 -11.94
CA GLY A 638 1.49 19.86 -12.49
C GLY A 638 2.14 21.25 -12.52
N THR A 639 1.36 22.27 -12.87
CA THR A 639 1.85 23.67 -12.95
C THR A 639 2.14 24.24 -11.56
N PHE A 640 1.30 23.96 -10.56
CA PHE A 640 1.56 24.40 -9.19
C PHE A 640 2.67 23.60 -8.49
N PHE A 641 2.85 22.32 -8.83
CA PHE A 641 3.99 21.52 -8.41
C PHE A 641 5.31 22.09 -8.96
N LEU A 642 5.40 22.30 -10.28
CA LEU A 642 6.57 22.90 -10.93
C LEU A 642 6.91 24.27 -10.32
N LEU A 643 5.89 25.11 -10.05
CA LEU A 643 6.08 26.41 -9.41
C LEU A 643 6.71 26.29 -8.00
N GLN A 644 6.23 25.36 -7.16
CA GLN A 644 6.81 25.10 -5.84
C GLN A 644 8.24 24.55 -5.91
N ILE A 645 8.54 23.66 -6.86
CA ILE A 645 9.90 23.14 -7.10
C ILE A 645 10.85 24.28 -7.52
N LEU A 646 10.44 25.15 -8.45
CA LEU A 646 11.22 26.33 -8.85
C LEU A 646 11.44 27.30 -7.68
N GLY A 647 10.45 27.44 -6.79
CA GLY A 647 10.54 28.22 -5.56
C GLY A 647 11.33 27.56 -4.42
N GLY A 648 11.84 26.34 -4.58
CA GLY A 648 12.55 25.61 -3.53
C GLY A 648 11.69 25.14 -2.35
N MET A 649 10.36 25.12 -2.52
CA MET A 649 9.37 24.70 -1.50
C MET A 649 9.21 23.17 -1.50
N PHE A 650 10.32 22.47 -1.35
CA PHE A 650 10.44 21.03 -1.64
C PHE A 650 9.52 20.16 -0.78
N GLU A 651 9.37 20.45 0.52
CA GLU A 651 8.46 19.72 1.40
C GLU A 651 6.98 19.94 1.00
N GLN A 652 6.57 21.18 0.76
CA GLN A 652 5.19 21.47 0.33
C GLN A 652 4.89 20.83 -1.03
N ALA A 653 5.83 20.89 -1.98
CA ALA A 653 5.70 20.28 -3.30
C ALA A 653 5.46 18.76 -3.22
N VAL A 654 6.26 18.04 -2.42
CA VAL A 654 6.11 16.59 -2.20
C VAL A 654 4.77 16.28 -1.53
N SER A 655 4.39 17.01 -0.48
CA SER A 655 3.10 16.79 0.21
C SER A 655 1.89 17.06 -0.69
N TYR A 656 1.99 18.07 -1.56
CA TYR A 656 0.94 18.43 -2.52
C TYR A 656 0.82 17.36 -3.62
N LEU A 657 1.95 16.99 -4.25
CA LEU A 657 1.96 15.95 -5.30
C LEU A 657 1.51 14.59 -4.77
N GLY A 658 1.80 14.27 -3.50
CA GLY A 658 1.33 13.04 -2.85
C GLY A 658 -0.20 12.88 -2.84
N SER A 659 -0.97 13.97 -2.94
CA SER A 659 -2.44 13.92 -3.02
C SER A 659 -2.98 13.57 -4.42
N TYR A 660 -2.13 13.66 -5.46
CA TYR A 660 -2.53 13.48 -6.87
C TYR A 660 -1.78 12.34 -7.57
N ALA A 661 -0.48 12.18 -7.29
CA ALA A 661 0.40 11.21 -7.93
C ALA A 661 1.41 10.60 -6.91
N PRO A 662 0.96 9.68 -6.03
CA PRO A 662 1.78 9.03 -5.00
C PRO A 662 3.16 8.57 -5.49
N VAL A 663 3.19 7.81 -6.60
CA VAL A 663 4.42 7.20 -7.12
C VAL A 663 5.44 8.28 -7.47
N SER A 664 5.05 9.32 -8.21
CA SER A 664 5.95 10.41 -8.58
C SER A 664 6.38 11.22 -7.34
N ALA A 665 5.48 11.48 -6.39
CA ALA A 665 5.82 12.16 -5.13
C ALA A 665 6.88 11.42 -4.31
N VAL A 666 6.82 10.07 -4.28
CA VAL A 666 7.82 9.23 -3.60
C VAL A 666 9.19 9.35 -4.26
N HIS A 667 9.27 9.33 -5.59
CA HIS A 667 10.54 9.40 -6.32
C HIS A 667 11.15 10.81 -6.31
N PHE A 668 10.34 11.87 -6.34
CA PHE A 668 10.80 13.22 -6.04
C PHE A 668 11.37 13.32 -4.62
N ALA A 669 10.67 12.77 -3.60
CA ALA A 669 11.17 12.76 -2.23
C ALA A 669 12.50 12.00 -2.08
N ILE A 670 12.66 10.87 -2.78
CA ILE A 670 13.91 10.09 -2.83
C ILE A 670 15.04 10.90 -3.46
N ALA A 671 14.82 11.54 -4.61
CA ALA A 671 15.84 12.33 -5.29
C ALA A 671 16.27 13.56 -4.46
N LEU A 672 15.30 14.26 -3.86
CA LEU A 672 15.56 15.38 -2.94
C LEU A 672 16.32 14.93 -1.69
N ALA A 673 15.95 13.78 -1.10
CA ALA A 673 16.66 13.20 0.04
C ALA A 673 18.10 12.78 -0.31
N TYR A 674 18.33 12.21 -1.50
CA TYR A 674 19.65 11.82 -2.00
C TYR A 674 20.59 13.02 -2.16
N TYR A 675 20.11 14.17 -2.64
CA TYR A 675 20.93 15.39 -2.73
C TYR A 675 21.01 16.21 -1.43
N GLY A 676 20.15 15.91 -0.44
CA GLY A 676 20.11 16.62 0.84
C GLY A 676 19.14 17.81 0.89
N LEU A 677 18.29 17.96 -0.13
CA LEU A 677 17.33 19.06 -0.33
C LEU A 677 15.95 18.75 0.27
N LEU A 678 15.88 17.98 1.35
CA LEU A 678 14.64 17.61 2.04
C LEU A 678 14.84 17.57 3.55
N ARG A 679 14.06 18.36 4.30
CA ARG A 679 14.04 18.32 5.76
C ARG A 679 13.10 17.22 6.21
N VAL A 680 13.66 16.21 6.87
CA VAL A 680 12.90 15.04 7.34
C VAL A 680 12.47 15.22 8.80
N SER A 681 11.26 14.78 9.14
CA SER A 681 10.73 14.79 10.51
C SER A 681 11.06 13.50 11.27
N ASP A 682 10.95 13.51 12.60
CA ASP A 682 11.03 12.26 13.37
C ASP A 682 9.78 11.40 13.17
N PHE A 683 9.98 10.13 12.83
CA PHE A 683 8.92 9.18 12.50
C PHE A 683 7.99 8.92 13.69
N TYR A 684 8.57 8.66 14.87
CA TYR A 684 7.82 8.32 16.08
C TYR A 684 6.98 9.49 16.60
N ALA A 685 7.49 10.72 16.44
CA ALA A 685 6.78 11.96 16.77
C ALA A 685 5.69 12.34 15.73
N SER A 686 5.94 12.16 14.43
CA SER A 686 5.03 12.62 13.35
C SER A 686 3.86 11.68 13.08
N GLY A 687 4.01 10.38 13.39
CA GLY A 687 2.94 9.40 13.19
C GLY A 687 2.58 9.18 11.72
N GLU A 688 1.32 9.42 11.36
CA GLU A 688 0.77 9.19 10.01
C GLU A 688 0.68 10.48 9.16
N GLU A 689 1.09 11.63 9.70
CA GLU A 689 1.10 12.88 8.94
C GLU A 689 2.34 12.96 8.04
N ILE A 690 2.12 13.25 6.75
CA ILE A 690 3.16 13.31 5.72
C ILE A 690 3.98 14.61 5.83
N LEU A 691 3.32 15.73 6.10
CA LEU A 691 3.90 17.06 6.27
C LEU A 691 3.68 17.53 7.70
N SER A 692 4.77 17.85 8.40
CA SER A 692 4.76 18.48 9.72
C SER A 692 5.66 19.72 9.73
N PHE A 693 5.78 20.38 10.89
CA PHE A 693 6.55 21.62 11.02
C PHE A 693 7.48 21.59 12.24
N THR A 694 8.67 22.18 12.11
CA THR A 694 9.58 22.39 13.24
C THR A 694 8.99 23.40 14.24
N VAL A 695 9.58 23.48 15.43
CA VAL A 695 9.30 24.55 16.40
C VAL A 695 9.48 25.96 15.79
N LYS A 696 10.37 26.10 14.78
CA LYS A 696 10.62 27.33 14.02
C LYS A 696 9.69 27.53 12.81
N GLN A 697 8.64 26.72 12.66
CA GLN A 697 7.69 26.73 11.53
C GLN A 697 8.30 26.41 10.16
N TYR A 698 9.50 25.79 10.10
CA TYR A 698 10.01 25.22 8.86
C TYR A 698 9.27 23.91 8.54
N PRO A 699 8.89 23.65 7.29
CA PRO A 699 8.21 22.41 6.92
C PRO A 699 9.17 21.21 6.99
N GLN A 700 8.60 20.03 7.24
CA GLN A 700 9.30 18.74 7.30
C GLN A 700 8.45 17.63 6.67
N ILE A 701 9.08 16.67 6.00
CA ILE A 701 8.41 15.47 5.48
C ILE A 701 8.72 14.23 6.31
N ASN A 702 7.69 13.45 6.61
CA ASN A 702 7.80 12.12 7.22
C ASN A 702 8.21 11.08 6.16
N PHE A 703 9.48 11.17 5.73
CA PHE A 703 10.05 10.35 4.66
C PHE A 703 9.93 8.85 4.94
N GLY A 704 10.09 8.45 6.21
CA GLY A 704 9.88 7.07 6.66
C GLY A 704 8.48 6.56 6.33
N TYR A 705 7.44 7.25 6.79
CA TYR A 705 6.04 6.88 6.52
C TYR A 705 5.74 6.84 5.01
N LEU A 706 6.21 7.84 4.26
CA LEU A 706 5.98 7.96 2.82
C LEU A 706 6.58 6.77 2.03
N VAL A 707 7.82 6.36 2.31
CA VAL A 707 8.44 5.19 1.66
C VAL A 707 7.77 3.88 2.09
N ILE A 708 7.48 3.74 3.38
CA ILE A 708 6.91 2.50 3.96
C ILE A 708 5.46 2.26 3.49
N GLN A 709 4.65 3.33 3.39
CA GLN A 709 3.28 3.25 2.86
C GLN A 709 3.28 2.95 1.35
N TYR A 710 4.30 3.37 0.59
CA TYR A 710 4.47 3.00 -0.82
C TYR A 710 4.88 1.53 -1.00
N THR A 711 5.88 1.03 -0.25
CA THR A 711 6.30 -0.38 -0.41
C THR A 711 5.19 -1.37 -0.10
N LYS A 712 4.24 -1.01 0.76
CA LYS A 712 3.03 -1.79 1.08
C LYS A 712 2.26 -2.31 -0.15
N GLU A 713 2.31 -1.61 -1.28
CA GLU A 713 1.55 -1.97 -2.49
C GLU A 713 2.18 -3.14 -3.27
N PHE A 714 3.48 -3.40 -3.12
CA PHE A 714 4.22 -4.42 -3.89
C PHE A 714 5.13 -5.33 -3.06
N ARG A 715 5.39 -5.05 -1.78
CA ARG A 715 6.37 -5.77 -0.94
C ARG A 715 6.12 -7.26 -0.75
N THR A 716 4.89 -7.74 -0.97
CA THR A 716 4.54 -9.17 -0.93
C THR A 716 4.80 -9.89 -2.26
N GLY A 717 5.03 -9.17 -3.35
CA GLY A 717 5.36 -9.72 -4.67
C GLY A 717 6.81 -9.50 -5.08
N LEU A 718 7.33 -8.29 -4.88
CA LEU A 718 8.67 -7.84 -5.31
C LEU A 718 9.57 -7.57 -4.09
N VAL A 719 10.22 -8.64 -3.61
CA VAL A 719 10.98 -8.63 -2.36
C VAL A 719 12.27 -7.80 -2.44
N GLU A 720 12.94 -7.85 -3.58
CA GLU A 720 14.21 -7.14 -3.76
C GLU A 720 14.01 -5.62 -3.82
N ALA A 721 13.05 -5.16 -4.63
CA ALA A 721 12.64 -3.77 -4.68
C ALA A 721 12.28 -3.24 -3.28
N ALA A 722 11.53 -4.00 -2.48
CA ALA A 722 11.16 -3.58 -1.12
C ALA A 722 12.38 -3.32 -0.21
N ILE A 723 13.39 -4.19 -0.22
CA ILE A 723 14.65 -3.98 0.51
C ILE A 723 15.40 -2.76 -0.04
N ASP A 724 15.47 -2.61 -1.35
CA ASP A 724 16.14 -1.48 -1.98
C ASP A 724 15.50 -0.14 -1.58
N TYR A 725 14.17 -0.04 -1.56
CA TYR A 725 13.45 1.12 -1.02
C TYR A 725 13.68 1.31 0.49
N PHE A 726 13.67 0.25 1.31
CA PHE A 726 13.97 0.38 2.74
C PHE A 726 15.40 0.88 2.99
N SER A 727 16.38 0.49 2.16
CA SER A 727 17.76 0.99 2.30
C SER A 727 17.90 2.50 2.05
N LEU A 728 16.96 3.12 1.33
CA LEU A 728 16.91 4.58 1.13
C LEU A 728 16.53 5.33 2.41
N LEU A 729 15.88 4.69 3.39
CA LEU A 729 15.61 5.29 4.71
C LEU A 729 16.92 5.72 5.39
N CYS A 730 17.99 4.92 5.21
CA CYS A 730 19.33 5.21 5.72
C CYS A 730 20.09 6.31 4.94
N LEU A 731 19.50 6.94 3.92
CA LEU A 731 20.00 8.23 3.41
C LEU A 731 20.11 9.24 4.57
N ASN A 732 19.03 9.43 5.31
CA ASN A 732 18.88 10.43 6.38
C ASN A 732 19.54 10.03 7.72
N ALA A 733 20.39 8.99 7.74
CA ALA A 733 21.11 8.56 8.93
C ALA A 733 22.39 9.38 9.20
N ASP A 734 22.77 10.27 8.27
CA ASP A 734 23.82 11.30 8.44
C ASP A 734 23.41 12.42 9.42
N LEU A 735 22.11 12.62 9.62
CA LEU A 735 21.56 13.75 10.37
C LEU A 735 22.03 13.75 11.85
N PRO A 736 22.55 14.88 12.36
CA PRO A 736 23.18 14.93 13.67
C PRO A 736 22.19 14.66 14.84
N GLY A 737 22.74 14.15 15.95
CA GLY A 737 22.02 13.95 17.20
C GLY A 737 21.18 12.67 17.24
N SER A 738 19.95 12.77 17.74
CA SER A 738 19.00 11.65 17.83
C SER A 738 18.27 11.35 16.52
N LEU A 739 18.14 12.34 15.63
CA LEU A 739 17.30 12.22 14.43
C LEU A 739 17.86 11.20 13.43
N GLY A 740 19.14 11.25 13.08
CA GLY A 740 19.75 10.25 12.18
C GLY A 740 19.72 8.84 12.76
N LYS A 741 19.87 8.70 14.09
CA LYS A 741 19.70 7.42 14.79
C LYS A 741 18.26 6.91 14.74
N SER A 742 17.28 7.81 14.84
CA SER A 742 15.86 7.46 14.66
C SER A 742 15.61 6.92 13.25
N GLN A 743 16.03 7.64 12.20
CA GLN A 743 15.87 7.20 10.80
C GLN A 743 16.51 5.83 10.53
N ALA A 744 17.73 5.59 11.05
CA ALA A 744 18.37 4.29 10.97
C ALA A 744 17.55 3.20 11.70
N SER A 745 17.07 3.48 12.92
CA SER A 745 16.25 2.51 13.68
C SER A 745 14.93 2.17 12.98
N VAL A 746 14.31 3.12 12.29
CA VAL A 746 13.09 2.90 11.49
C VAL A 746 13.36 1.98 10.31
N CYS A 747 14.52 2.10 9.65
CA CYS A 747 14.96 1.13 8.63
C CYS A 747 15.14 -0.27 9.22
N HIS A 748 15.83 -0.37 10.36
CA HIS A 748 16.14 -1.65 11.02
C HIS A 748 14.88 -2.37 11.53
N GLU A 749 13.91 -1.62 12.05
CA GLU A 749 12.62 -2.14 12.50
C GLU A 749 11.69 -2.47 11.32
N ALA A 750 11.64 -1.65 10.26
CA ALA A 750 10.91 -1.97 9.04
C ALA A 750 11.42 -3.28 8.39
N LEU A 751 12.73 -3.49 8.35
CA LEU A 751 13.32 -4.75 7.89
C LEU A 751 12.93 -5.92 8.79
N ARG A 752 12.98 -5.77 10.12
CA ARG A 752 12.53 -6.82 11.08
C ARG A 752 11.07 -7.19 10.86
N GLU A 753 10.16 -6.21 10.83
CA GLU A 753 8.73 -6.45 10.61
C GLU A 753 8.48 -7.10 9.24
N TYR A 754 9.20 -6.67 8.20
CA TYR A 754 9.06 -7.20 6.85
C TYR A 754 9.48 -8.68 6.74
N ILE A 755 10.55 -9.08 7.44
CA ILE A 755 10.99 -10.48 7.53
C ILE A 755 9.99 -11.33 8.30
N LEU A 756 9.25 -10.77 9.27
CA LEU A 756 8.21 -11.48 10.02
C LEU A 756 6.84 -11.50 9.31
N GLU A 757 6.60 -10.59 8.37
CA GLU A 757 5.40 -10.53 7.52
C GLU A 757 5.50 -11.46 6.30
N THR A 758 6.71 -11.64 5.74
CA THR A 758 6.96 -12.44 4.54
C THR A 758 7.55 -13.82 4.84
N ARG A 759 7.45 -14.75 3.89
CA ARG A 759 7.98 -16.13 3.99
C ARG A 759 9.19 -16.39 3.07
N GLU A 760 9.83 -15.34 2.54
CA GLU A 760 10.94 -15.45 1.57
C GLU A 760 12.32 -15.41 2.25
N PHE A 761 12.45 -16.10 3.39
CA PHE A 761 13.68 -16.19 4.19
C PHE A 761 14.92 -16.56 3.36
N ALA A 762 14.76 -17.49 2.42
CA ALA A 762 15.80 -17.97 1.49
C ALA A 762 16.41 -16.86 0.59
N ARG A 763 15.63 -15.82 0.28
CA ARG A 763 16.05 -14.65 -0.52
C ARG A 763 16.50 -13.50 0.41
N LEU A 764 15.82 -13.31 1.54
CA LEU A 764 16.08 -12.23 2.50
C LEU A 764 17.36 -12.42 3.32
N LEU A 765 17.47 -13.53 4.05
CA LEU A 765 18.50 -13.81 5.06
C LEU A 765 19.61 -14.74 4.57
N GLY A 766 19.31 -15.56 3.55
CA GLY A 766 20.25 -16.48 2.93
C GLY A 766 19.68 -17.88 2.73
N ASP A 767 20.42 -18.71 2.01
CA ASP A 767 20.10 -20.11 1.72
C ASP A 767 21.33 -20.99 1.99
N VAL A 768 21.17 -22.31 2.04
CA VAL A 768 22.24 -23.26 2.42
C VAL A 768 22.49 -24.21 1.25
N ARG A 769 23.73 -24.27 0.74
CA ARG A 769 24.12 -25.25 -0.28
C ARG A 769 24.16 -26.66 0.28
N SER A 770 24.13 -27.66 -0.61
CA SER A 770 24.28 -29.09 -0.24
C SER A 770 25.64 -29.43 0.41
N ASP A 771 26.65 -28.57 0.29
CA ASP A 771 27.96 -28.67 0.98
C ASP A 771 27.98 -28.01 2.38
N GLY A 772 26.87 -27.41 2.81
CA GLY A 772 26.76 -26.64 4.06
C GLY A 772 27.22 -25.18 3.98
N THR A 773 27.70 -24.71 2.82
CA THR A 773 28.10 -23.30 2.68
C THR A 773 26.88 -22.38 2.60
N ARG A 774 26.92 -21.29 3.37
CA ARG A 774 25.88 -20.26 3.41
C ARG A 774 25.95 -19.37 2.16
N ILE A 775 24.81 -19.21 1.49
CA ILE A 775 24.60 -18.27 0.39
C ILE A 775 24.01 -16.99 0.99
N MET A 776 24.69 -15.84 0.79
CA MET A 776 24.27 -14.55 1.35
C MET A 776 22.82 -14.17 0.97
N GLY A 777 22.12 -13.51 1.89
CA GLY A 777 20.80 -12.93 1.65
C GLY A 777 20.87 -11.54 1.00
N LEU A 778 19.77 -11.05 0.42
CA LEU A 778 19.72 -9.70 -0.14
C LEU A 778 20.04 -8.60 0.89
N ILE A 779 19.61 -8.76 2.15
CA ILE A 779 19.86 -7.79 3.22
C ILE A 779 21.37 -7.68 3.52
N GLU A 780 22.06 -8.81 3.45
CA GLU A 780 23.51 -8.93 3.63
C GLU A 780 24.28 -8.37 2.42
N GLN A 781 23.74 -8.49 1.20
CA GLN A 781 24.28 -7.82 0.01
C GLN A 781 24.12 -6.29 0.05
N ARG A 782 23.07 -5.77 0.72
CA ARG A 782 22.83 -4.32 0.89
C ARG A 782 23.40 -3.77 2.21
N ILE A 783 24.15 -4.57 2.99
CA ILE A 783 24.54 -4.26 4.39
C ILE A 783 25.25 -2.90 4.56
N GLY A 784 26.06 -2.49 3.58
CA GLY A 784 26.77 -1.21 3.58
C GLY A 784 25.85 0.02 3.51
N LEU A 785 24.68 -0.10 2.89
CA LEU A 785 23.69 0.99 2.80
C LEU A 785 22.88 1.16 4.09
N ILE A 786 22.72 0.08 4.85
CA ILE A 786 21.82 0.00 6.02
C ILE A 786 22.46 0.64 7.28
N LYS A 787 23.76 0.97 7.23
CA LYS A 787 24.50 1.75 8.26
C LYS A 787 24.35 1.16 9.69
N LEU A 788 24.44 -0.16 9.79
CA LEU A 788 24.42 -0.92 11.05
C LEU A 788 25.71 -0.74 11.86
N VAL A 789 25.60 -0.77 13.19
CA VAL A 789 26.73 -0.68 14.13
C VAL A 789 27.40 -2.04 14.32
N ASP A 790 26.60 -3.10 14.49
CA ASP A 790 27.01 -4.49 14.40
C ASP A 790 26.13 -5.17 13.33
N GLN A 791 26.77 -5.85 12.38
CA GLN A 791 26.10 -6.50 11.25
C GLN A 791 25.73 -7.95 11.57
N GLU A 792 26.57 -8.65 12.35
CA GLU A 792 26.41 -10.06 12.68
C GLU A 792 25.40 -10.24 13.82
N GLU A 793 25.49 -9.42 14.88
CA GLU A 793 24.52 -9.45 15.98
C GLU A 793 23.10 -9.12 15.49
N PHE A 794 22.97 -8.14 14.59
CA PHE A 794 21.68 -7.74 14.03
C PHE A 794 21.04 -8.86 13.19
N LEU A 795 21.78 -9.41 12.22
CA LEU A 795 21.31 -10.50 11.37
C LEU A 795 20.99 -11.75 12.20
N LYS A 796 21.83 -12.10 13.18
CA LYS A 796 21.61 -13.23 14.08
C LYS A 796 20.38 -13.05 14.96
N THR A 797 20.20 -11.87 15.56
CA THR A 797 19.05 -11.54 16.41
C THR A 797 17.74 -11.66 15.63
N ILE A 798 17.67 -11.08 14.43
CA ILE A 798 16.48 -11.18 13.57
C ILE A 798 16.23 -12.62 13.13
N THR A 799 17.28 -13.36 12.75
CA THR A 799 17.14 -14.76 12.32
C THR A 799 16.61 -15.64 13.44
N VAL A 800 17.09 -15.48 14.69
CA VAL A 800 16.58 -16.22 15.86
C VAL A 800 15.14 -15.83 16.21
N GLN A 801 14.77 -14.55 16.10
CA GLN A 801 13.39 -14.09 16.32
C GLN A 801 12.43 -14.68 15.27
N ALA A 802 12.82 -14.65 13.99
CA ALA A 802 12.05 -15.28 12.92
C ALA A 802 11.95 -16.81 13.10
N ALA A 803 13.03 -17.48 13.53
CA ALA A 803 13.05 -18.91 13.77
C ALA A 803 12.08 -19.33 14.88
N ALA A 804 12.06 -18.60 16.00
CA ALA A 804 11.13 -18.84 17.10
C ALA A 804 9.67 -18.65 16.67
N VAL A 805 9.38 -17.56 15.95
CA VAL A 805 8.04 -17.30 15.39
C VAL A 805 7.63 -18.40 14.41
N ALA A 806 8.54 -18.91 13.58
CA ALA A 806 8.26 -20.03 12.67
C ALA A 806 7.97 -21.35 13.43
N ASP A 807 8.72 -21.65 14.50
CA ASP A 807 8.51 -22.86 15.32
C ASP A 807 7.18 -22.82 16.09
N ASP A 808 6.87 -21.70 16.74
CA ASP A 808 5.58 -21.46 17.44
C ASP A 808 4.37 -21.65 16.51
N LYS A 809 4.54 -21.34 15.23
CA LYS A 809 3.52 -21.44 14.18
C LYS A 809 3.54 -22.77 13.43
N GLY A 810 4.42 -23.71 13.81
CA GLY A 810 4.51 -25.05 13.21
C GLY A 810 5.15 -25.10 11.81
N LEU A 811 5.79 -24.01 11.36
CA LEU A 811 6.50 -23.94 10.07
C LEU A 811 7.88 -24.59 10.15
N ILE A 812 7.87 -25.91 10.34
CA ILE A 812 9.05 -26.77 10.59
C ILE A 812 10.18 -26.53 9.57
N THR A 813 9.85 -26.42 8.28
CA THR A 813 10.83 -26.21 7.20
C THR A 813 11.53 -24.87 7.30
N ASP A 814 10.77 -23.78 7.48
CA ASP A 814 11.31 -22.43 7.63
C ASP A 814 12.11 -22.30 8.93
N ALA A 815 11.62 -22.86 10.03
CA ALA A 815 12.32 -22.88 11.32
C ALA A 815 13.66 -23.64 11.23
N VAL A 816 13.71 -24.77 10.51
CA VAL A 816 14.95 -25.53 10.26
C VAL A 816 15.97 -24.70 9.47
N LEU A 817 15.55 -24.00 8.41
CA LEU A 817 16.42 -23.09 7.66
C LEU A 817 16.94 -21.94 8.55
N LEU A 818 16.05 -21.30 9.31
CA LEU A 818 16.39 -20.13 10.13
C LEU A 818 17.30 -20.49 11.32
N TYR A 819 17.02 -21.56 12.07
CA TYR A 819 17.93 -22.00 13.15
C TYR A 819 19.29 -22.46 12.61
N HIS A 820 19.36 -23.04 11.42
CA HIS A 820 20.65 -23.32 10.76
C HIS A 820 21.42 -22.03 10.44
N LEU A 821 20.76 -21.02 9.85
CA LEU A 821 21.37 -19.72 9.54
C LEU A 821 21.82 -18.95 10.80
N ALA A 822 21.18 -19.19 11.95
CA ALA A 822 21.58 -18.65 13.26
C ALA A 822 22.73 -19.43 13.95
N GLU A 823 23.22 -20.49 13.32
CA GLU A 823 24.17 -21.50 13.83
C GLU A 823 23.69 -22.38 15.01
N ASP A 824 22.38 -22.45 15.27
CA ASP A 824 21.79 -23.32 16.31
C ASP A 824 21.39 -24.68 15.73
N TYR A 825 22.40 -25.45 15.34
CA TYR A 825 22.25 -26.77 14.73
C TYR A 825 21.58 -27.80 15.65
N ASP A 826 21.62 -27.58 16.97
CA ASP A 826 21.03 -28.46 17.97
C ASP A 826 19.51 -28.26 18.07
N ARG A 827 19.01 -27.01 17.99
CA ARG A 827 17.57 -26.72 17.83
C ARG A 827 17.01 -27.26 16.53
N VAL A 828 17.78 -27.21 15.43
CA VAL A 828 17.39 -27.83 14.16
C VAL A 828 17.08 -29.33 14.35
N ILE A 829 17.95 -30.06 15.06
CA ILE A 829 17.72 -31.49 15.32
C ILE A 829 16.57 -31.72 16.32
N ASP A 830 16.37 -30.89 17.34
CA ASP A 830 15.20 -30.99 18.23
C ASP A 830 13.86 -30.78 17.48
N ILE A 831 13.80 -29.85 16.54
CA ILE A 831 12.60 -29.60 15.71
C ILE A 831 12.35 -30.75 14.73
N ILE A 832 13.41 -31.27 14.09
CA ILE A 832 13.31 -32.46 13.22
C ILE A 832 12.90 -33.71 14.03
N ASN A 833 13.43 -33.89 15.24
CA ASN A 833 13.03 -34.97 16.15
C ASN A 833 11.54 -34.90 16.50
N ARG A 834 11.00 -33.69 16.72
CA ARG A 834 9.55 -33.49 16.94
C ARG A 834 8.75 -33.90 15.71
N ALA A 835 9.11 -33.38 14.53
CA ALA A 835 8.43 -33.66 13.27
C ALA A 835 8.46 -35.16 12.87
N LEU A 836 9.61 -35.81 13.00
CA LEU A 836 9.74 -37.26 12.82
C LEU A 836 8.90 -38.02 13.85
N SER A 837 8.94 -37.63 15.13
CA SER A 837 8.15 -38.27 16.19
C SER A 837 6.65 -38.22 15.90
N ASP A 838 6.11 -37.09 15.46
CA ASP A 838 4.70 -36.99 15.09
C ASP A 838 4.37 -37.81 13.83
N SER A 839 5.32 -37.97 12.90
CA SER A 839 5.17 -38.81 11.69
C SER A 839 5.18 -40.31 11.98
N VAL A 840 6.04 -40.75 12.91
CA VAL A 840 6.06 -42.12 13.46
C VAL A 840 4.73 -42.43 14.17
N GLY A 841 4.14 -41.42 14.83
CA GLY A 841 2.87 -41.52 15.54
C GLY A 841 1.60 -41.62 14.69
N VAL A 842 1.68 -41.46 13.36
CA VAL A 842 0.53 -41.65 12.44
C VAL A 842 0.22 -43.15 12.33
N GLU A 843 -1.06 -43.53 12.43
CA GLU A 843 -1.53 -44.92 12.25
C GLU A 843 -1.16 -45.47 10.86
N LEU A 844 -0.99 -46.80 10.75
CA LEU A 844 -0.53 -47.46 9.51
C LEU A 844 -1.51 -47.21 8.36
N GLY A 845 -1.00 -46.75 7.21
CA GLY A 845 -1.82 -46.42 6.04
C GLY A 845 -2.67 -45.14 6.20
N GLY A 846 -2.47 -44.37 7.28
CA GLY A 846 -3.01 -43.01 7.40
C GLY A 846 -2.35 -42.02 6.42
N PRO A 847 -2.91 -40.81 6.25
CA PRO A 847 -2.31 -39.79 5.39
C PRO A 847 -0.91 -39.40 5.90
N SER A 848 0.08 -39.49 5.02
CA SER A 848 1.46 -39.06 5.30
C SER A 848 1.50 -37.59 5.75
N LEU A 849 2.18 -37.29 6.86
CA LEU A 849 2.35 -35.92 7.32
C LEU A 849 3.18 -35.13 6.30
N LYS A 850 2.52 -34.22 5.57
CA LYS A 850 3.19 -33.29 4.66
C LYS A 850 3.58 -32.01 5.37
N LEU A 851 4.85 -31.65 5.28
CA LEU A 851 5.34 -30.32 5.66
C LEU A 851 5.02 -29.31 4.55
N GLN A 852 4.78 -28.06 4.92
CA GLN A 852 4.70 -26.97 3.94
C GLN A 852 6.12 -26.71 3.39
N PRO A 853 6.38 -26.83 2.08
CA PRO A 853 7.74 -26.64 1.55
C PRO A 853 8.21 -25.19 1.70
N LEU A 854 9.53 -25.00 1.76
CA LEU A 854 10.17 -23.67 1.74
C LEU A 854 9.73 -22.87 0.51
N GLN A 855 9.76 -21.53 0.60
CA GLN A 855 9.71 -20.71 -0.62
C GLN A 855 11.05 -20.81 -1.37
N PRO A 856 11.05 -21.15 -2.67
CA PRO A 856 12.29 -21.26 -3.43
C PRO A 856 12.92 -19.87 -3.62
N ARG A 857 14.25 -19.81 -3.50
CA ARG A 857 15.03 -18.56 -3.60
C ARG A 857 14.82 -17.82 -4.93
N THR A 858 14.57 -18.55 -6.00
CA THR A 858 14.29 -18.03 -7.35
C THR A 858 12.91 -18.49 -7.79
N LYS A 859 12.02 -17.58 -8.17
CA LYS A 859 10.70 -17.95 -8.69
C LYS A 859 10.85 -18.34 -10.15
N ARG A 860 10.10 -19.35 -10.61
CA ARG A 860 10.24 -19.94 -11.96
C ARG A 860 9.92 -18.97 -13.13
N GLN A 861 9.45 -17.76 -12.82
CA GLN A 861 9.21 -16.66 -13.76
C GLN A 861 10.43 -15.74 -13.93
N ASP A 862 11.30 -15.63 -12.92
CA ASP A 862 12.51 -14.79 -12.97
C ASP A 862 13.56 -15.34 -13.96
N ALA A 863 13.43 -16.63 -14.31
CA ALA A 863 14.35 -17.40 -15.17
C ALA A 863 14.40 -16.96 -16.66
N GLN A 864 13.77 -15.84 -17.03
CA GLN A 864 13.91 -15.21 -18.36
C GLN A 864 14.81 -13.95 -18.35
N ALA A 865 15.24 -13.46 -17.19
CA ALA A 865 16.00 -12.21 -17.08
C ALA A 865 17.52 -12.40 -16.86
N SER A 866 17.97 -13.58 -16.43
CA SER A 866 19.37 -13.83 -16.05
C SER A 866 19.91 -15.18 -16.53
N GLU A 867 20.40 -15.22 -17.78
CA GLU A 867 20.95 -16.42 -18.44
C GLU A 867 22.09 -17.13 -17.68
N GLN A 868 22.72 -16.44 -16.70
CA GLN A 868 23.82 -16.98 -15.89
C GLN A 868 23.38 -17.74 -14.63
N GLU A 869 22.15 -17.57 -14.13
CA GLU A 869 21.66 -18.33 -12.95
C GLU A 869 20.89 -19.62 -13.33
N ALA A 870 20.50 -19.77 -14.60
CA ALA A 870 19.70 -20.89 -15.10
C ALA A 870 20.36 -22.28 -15.02
N PHE A 871 21.66 -22.35 -14.70
CA PHE A 871 22.46 -23.58 -14.66
C PHE A 871 22.53 -24.29 -13.30
N ARG A 872 21.76 -23.87 -12.27
CA ARG A 872 21.75 -24.59 -10.98
C ARG A 872 20.79 -25.78 -11.01
N GLU A 873 21.33 -26.98 -10.79
CA GLU A 873 20.57 -28.22 -10.77
C GLU A 873 19.54 -28.28 -9.60
N PRO A 874 18.35 -28.87 -9.80
CA PRO A 874 17.38 -29.08 -8.74
C PRO A 874 17.96 -29.94 -7.61
N GLY A 875 18.33 -29.30 -6.49
CA GLY A 875 18.99 -29.95 -5.36
C GLY A 875 20.30 -29.28 -4.90
N SER A 876 20.79 -28.25 -5.59
CA SER A 876 22.04 -27.56 -5.20
C SER A 876 21.97 -26.80 -3.86
N SER A 877 20.76 -26.52 -3.36
CA SER A 877 20.53 -25.85 -2.07
C SER A 877 19.23 -26.30 -1.39
N LEU A 878 19.16 -26.09 -0.08
CA LEU A 878 18.05 -26.53 0.78
C LEU A 878 16.71 -25.93 0.34
N SER A 879 16.69 -24.66 -0.11
CA SER A 879 15.46 -24.01 -0.60
C SER A 879 15.07 -24.43 -2.02
N LEU A 880 15.94 -25.14 -2.76
CA LEU A 880 15.61 -25.77 -4.04
C LEU A 880 15.19 -27.25 -3.87
N THR A 881 15.56 -27.90 -2.77
CA THR A 881 14.89 -29.13 -2.33
C THR A 881 13.53 -28.77 -1.72
N ALA A 882 12.46 -28.83 -2.52
CA ALA A 882 11.09 -28.64 -2.05
C ALA A 882 10.63 -29.87 -1.24
N VAL A 883 11.12 -30.01 -0.01
CA VAL A 883 10.90 -31.19 0.82
C VAL A 883 9.55 -31.12 1.53
N GLU A 884 8.56 -31.85 0.98
CA GLU A 884 7.27 -32.09 1.64
C GLU A 884 7.33 -33.19 2.73
N ASP A 885 8.33 -34.08 2.67
CA ASP A 885 8.45 -35.25 3.56
C ASP A 885 9.44 -35.00 4.72
N PRO A 886 9.03 -35.14 6.00
CA PRO A 886 9.92 -34.99 7.15
C PRO A 886 11.07 -36.02 7.17
N VAL A 887 10.91 -37.22 6.57
CA VAL A 887 11.97 -38.23 6.52
C VAL A 887 13.09 -37.82 5.56
N ALA A 888 12.75 -37.34 4.36
CA ALA A 888 13.71 -36.75 3.42
C ALA A 888 14.42 -35.52 4.02
N LEU A 889 13.70 -34.65 4.75
CA LEU A 889 14.31 -33.47 5.40
C LEU A 889 15.36 -33.90 6.42
N ALA A 890 15.01 -34.86 7.28
CA ALA A 890 15.92 -35.41 8.28
C ALA A 890 17.15 -36.08 7.65
N ARG A 891 16.97 -36.91 6.60
CA ARG A 891 18.11 -37.57 5.91
C ARG A 891 19.05 -36.56 5.27
N ASN A 892 18.54 -35.50 4.64
CA ASN A 892 19.35 -34.43 4.05
C ASN A 892 20.15 -33.67 5.11
N ILE A 893 19.49 -33.18 6.17
CA ILE A 893 20.14 -32.39 7.23
C ILE A 893 21.18 -33.23 8.01
N ILE A 894 20.86 -34.48 8.35
CA ILE A 894 21.80 -35.38 9.03
C ILE A 894 23.01 -35.70 8.14
N SER A 895 22.83 -35.83 6.82
CA SER A 895 23.95 -36.05 5.90
C SER A 895 24.94 -34.88 5.97
N ILE A 896 24.46 -33.63 5.86
CA ILE A 896 25.27 -32.41 5.97
C ILE A 896 25.97 -32.32 7.34
N TYR A 897 25.25 -32.61 8.43
CA TYR A 897 25.80 -32.52 9.80
C TYR A 897 26.78 -33.63 10.16
N ASN A 898 26.68 -34.81 9.55
CA ASN A 898 27.65 -35.89 9.73
C ASN A 898 28.88 -35.73 8.81
N MET A 899 28.75 -35.09 7.65
CA MET A 899 29.87 -34.82 6.74
C MET A 899 30.82 -33.74 7.27
N ASN A 900 30.31 -32.74 8.01
CA ASN A 900 31.13 -31.65 8.56
C ASN A 900 31.30 -31.76 10.09
N ALA A 901 32.53 -32.01 10.52
CA ALA A 901 32.91 -32.15 11.93
C ALA A 901 32.56 -30.92 12.80
N LEU A 902 32.48 -29.72 12.22
CA LEU A 902 32.13 -28.49 12.96
C LEU A 902 30.65 -28.49 13.41
N TYR A 903 29.75 -29.05 12.60
CA TYR A 903 28.34 -29.21 12.99
C TYR A 903 28.20 -30.37 13.98
N TYR A 904 28.86 -31.49 13.70
CA TYR A 904 28.83 -32.70 14.54
C TYR A 904 29.24 -32.45 16.00
N GLN A 905 30.17 -31.52 16.26
CA GLN A 905 30.61 -31.14 17.61
C GLN A 905 29.65 -30.20 18.35
N ARG A 906 28.79 -29.45 17.65
CA ARG A 906 27.85 -28.48 18.25
C ARG A 906 26.49 -29.09 18.64
N ILE A 907 26.18 -30.29 18.17
CA ILE A 907 24.89 -30.98 18.40
C ILE A 907 25.00 -31.91 19.61
N ARG A 908 23.98 -31.94 20.49
CA ARG A 908 23.95 -32.87 21.63
C ARG A 908 23.89 -34.33 21.13
N PRO A 909 24.72 -35.26 21.64
CA PRO A 909 24.71 -36.65 21.17
C PRO A 909 23.34 -37.32 21.36
N VAL A 910 22.68 -37.06 22.49
CA VAL A 910 21.30 -37.52 22.78
C VAL A 910 20.32 -37.15 21.68
N ASN A 911 20.45 -35.96 21.10
CA ASN A 911 19.54 -35.44 20.07
C ASN A 911 19.80 -36.08 18.70
N ARG A 912 21.08 -36.23 18.32
CA ARG A 912 21.50 -36.93 17.09
C ARG A 912 21.13 -38.40 17.14
N ASP A 913 21.42 -39.08 18.25
CA ASP A 913 21.19 -40.52 18.41
C ASP A 913 19.69 -40.82 18.46
N ALA A 914 18.88 -39.91 19.02
CA ALA A 914 17.43 -39.97 18.92
C ALA A 914 16.91 -39.81 17.48
N CYS A 915 17.50 -38.91 16.70
CA CYS A 915 17.14 -38.70 15.29
C CYS A 915 17.46 -39.93 14.43
N GLY A 916 18.60 -40.59 14.68
CA GLY A 916 18.94 -41.87 14.06
C GLY A 916 17.94 -42.98 14.37
N LEU A 917 17.53 -43.12 15.65
CA LEU A 917 16.49 -44.09 16.05
C LEU A 917 15.12 -43.78 15.43
N LEU A 918 14.73 -42.51 15.33
CA LEU A 918 13.46 -42.10 14.69
C LEU A 918 13.46 -42.38 13.17
N LEU A 919 14.60 -42.18 12.48
CA LEU A 919 14.74 -42.58 11.08
C LEU A 919 14.62 -44.10 10.89
N GLN A 920 15.23 -44.90 11.77
CA GLN A 920 15.10 -46.36 11.75
C GLN A 920 13.66 -46.82 12.06
N MET A 921 12.93 -46.11 12.94
CA MET A 921 11.49 -46.36 13.18
C MET A 921 10.64 -46.07 11.93
N MET A 922 10.94 -45.01 11.18
CA MET A 922 10.25 -44.72 9.91
C MET A 922 10.59 -45.73 8.81
N GLU A 923 11.83 -46.22 8.76
CA GLU A 923 12.24 -47.28 7.83
C GLU A 923 11.54 -48.62 8.15
N ALA A 924 11.46 -48.98 9.44
CA ALA A 924 10.65 -50.10 9.90
C ALA A 924 9.16 -49.93 9.55
N LYS A 925 8.57 -48.74 9.78
CA LYS A 925 7.18 -48.44 9.40
C LYS A 925 6.93 -48.65 7.91
N ALA A 926 7.82 -48.19 7.04
CA ALA A 926 7.69 -48.36 5.60
C ALA A 926 7.70 -49.84 5.17
N GLU A 927 8.56 -50.68 5.77
CA GLU A 927 8.57 -52.13 5.49
C GLU A 927 7.31 -52.85 6.04
N VAL A 928 6.74 -52.37 7.16
CA VAL A 928 5.44 -52.85 7.70
C VAL A 928 4.29 -52.49 6.75
N GLU A 929 4.23 -51.25 6.27
CA GLU A 929 3.20 -50.79 5.32
C GLU A 929 3.35 -51.46 3.94
N ALA A 930 4.57 -51.85 3.55
CA ALA A 930 4.84 -52.67 2.38
C ALA A 930 4.53 -54.18 2.56
N GLY A 931 4.07 -54.62 3.75
CA GLY A 931 3.74 -56.01 4.04
C GLY A 931 4.93 -56.97 4.16
N LYS A 932 6.14 -56.44 4.37
CA LYS A 932 7.39 -57.21 4.42
C LYS A 932 7.76 -57.57 5.87
N TRP A 933 7.03 -58.52 6.44
CA TRP A 933 7.10 -58.84 7.88
C TRP A 933 8.51 -59.22 8.38
N THR A 934 9.31 -59.96 7.61
CA THR A 934 10.66 -60.37 8.04
C THR A 934 11.68 -59.22 8.03
N PRO A 935 11.88 -58.43 6.95
CA PRO A 935 12.69 -57.20 7.02
C PRO A 935 12.22 -56.19 8.07
N ALA A 936 10.91 -56.04 8.26
CA ALA A 936 10.35 -55.17 9.29
C ALA A 936 10.74 -55.63 10.71
N LEU A 937 10.65 -56.94 11.00
CA LEU A 937 11.03 -57.48 12.30
C LEU A 937 12.55 -57.36 12.54
N ASP A 938 13.37 -57.58 11.52
CA ASP A 938 14.82 -57.34 11.59
C ASP A 938 15.16 -55.86 11.81
N ALA A 939 14.49 -54.93 11.11
CA ALA A 939 14.66 -53.49 11.33
C ALA A 939 14.31 -53.10 12.78
N ILE A 940 13.18 -53.55 13.31
CA ILE A 940 12.80 -53.33 14.72
C ILE A 940 13.83 -53.96 15.68
N ASN A 941 14.39 -55.11 15.33
CA ASN A 941 15.45 -55.78 16.08
C ASN A 941 16.82 -55.03 16.02
N THR A 942 17.05 -54.16 15.03
CA THR A 942 18.23 -53.26 15.02
C THR A 942 18.07 -52.03 15.93
N LEU A 943 16.84 -51.60 16.25
CA LEU A 943 16.60 -50.50 17.20
C LEU A 943 17.14 -50.82 18.61
N ASN A 944 17.21 -52.11 18.98
CA ASN A 944 17.58 -52.60 20.32
C ASN A 944 16.73 -52.06 21.50
N ILE A 945 15.60 -51.38 21.24
CA ILE A 945 14.71 -50.85 22.28
C ILE A 945 13.76 -51.92 22.84
N LEU A 946 13.33 -52.87 22.00
CA LEU A 946 12.39 -53.94 22.38
C LEU A 946 13.12 -55.25 22.68
N PRO A 947 12.71 -56.03 23.70
CA PRO A 947 13.42 -57.23 24.14
C PRO A 947 13.19 -58.48 23.25
N LEU A 948 13.16 -58.32 21.93
CA LEU A 948 12.93 -59.41 20.95
C LEU A 948 13.97 -60.55 21.05
N ARG A 949 15.16 -60.29 21.60
CA ARG A 949 16.22 -61.28 21.81
C ARG A 949 16.15 -62.01 23.16
N ALA A 950 15.12 -61.76 23.98
CA ALA A 950 15.06 -62.24 25.36
C ALA A 950 14.92 -63.78 25.47
N ARG A 951 14.19 -64.43 24.55
CA ARG A 951 13.92 -65.88 24.58
C ARG A 951 13.40 -66.35 25.96
N GLY A 952 12.45 -65.63 26.53
CA GLY A 952 11.89 -65.89 27.88
C GLY A 952 12.68 -65.29 29.05
N SER A 953 13.79 -64.58 28.82
CA SER A 953 14.66 -64.04 29.88
C SER A 953 14.05 -62.82 30.58
N VAL A 954 13.25 -63.07 31.63
CA VAL A 954 12.66 -62.04 32.50
C VAL A 954 13.68 -61.02 33.05
N PRO A 955 14.93 -61.38 33.45
CA PRO A 955 15.93 -60.39 33.85
C PRO A 955 16.29 -59.40 32.72
N TYR A 956 16.41 -59.89 31.48
CA TYR A 956 16.70 -59.05 30.32
C TYR A 956 15.52 -58.12 29.99
N ILE A 957 14.29 -58.65 29.99
CA ILE A 957 13.06 -57.85 29.81
C ILE A 957 12.94 -56.75 30.86
N ARG A 958 13.25 -57.06 32.13
CA ARG A 958 13.29 -56.07 33.22
C ARG A 958 14.35 -55.00 32.99
N SER A 959 15.53 -55.37 32.49
CA SER A 959 16.59 -54.40 32.16
C SER A 959 16.18 -53.46 31.00
N ALA A 960 15.48 -53.98 29.98
CA ALA A 960 14.92 -53.17 28.90
C ALA A 960 13.82 -52.22 29.41
N ALA A 961 12.93 -52.69 30.31
CA ALA A 961 11.90 -51.85 30.93
C ALA A 961 12.48 -50.77 31.85
N GLN A 962 13.65 -51.01 32.46
CA GLN A 962 14.42 -49.99 33.16
C GLN A 962 15.09 -49.01 32.19
N ALA A 963 15.78 -49.48 31.15
CA ALA A 963 16.37 -48.63 30.10
C ALA A 963 15.32 -47.73 29.41
N PHE A 964 14.08 -48.22 29.26
CA PHE A 964 12.95 -47.44 28.75
C PHE A 964 12.68 -46.15 29.54
N SER A 965 13.03 -46.09 30.83
CA SER A 965 12.92 -44.88 31.66
C SER A 965 13.94 -43.79 31.33
N SER A 966 14.99 -44.09 30.57
CA SER A 966 16.07 -43.15 30.22
C SER A 966 16.00 -42.60 28.78
N PHE A 967 15.09 -43.09 27.95
CA PHE A 967 14.93 -42.57 26.59
C PHE A 967 14.25 -41.19 26.56
N PRO A 968 14.60 -40.32 25.59
CA PRO A 968 13.89 -39.08 25.32
C PRO A 968 12.36 -39.27 25.16
N THR A 969 11.61 -38.23 25.51
CA THR A 969 10.14 -38.20 25.43
C THR A 969 9.61 -38.47 24.02
N MET A 970 10.32 -38.01 22.99
CA MET A 970 9.99 -38.22 21.57
C MET A 970 10.08 -39.69 21.13
N ILE A 971 10.96 -40.47 21.77
CA ILE A 971 11.08 -41.92 21.56
C ILE A 971 10.03 -42.67 22.37
N SER A 972 9.92 -42.37 23.67
CA SER A 972 9.01 -43.10 24.57
C SER A 972 7.52 -42.96 24.20
N ARG A 973 7.11 -41.82 23.62
CA ARG A 973 5.77 -41.62 23.04
C ARG A 973 5.45 -42.60 21.90
N ASN A 974 6.45 -43.00 21.13
CA ASN A 974 6.29 -43.79 19.90
C ASN A 974 6.43 -45.30 20.08
N ILE A 975 7.05 -45.75 21.18
CA ILE A 975 7.26 -47.19 21.45
C ILE A 975 5.95 -48.00 21.40
N GLY A 976 4.83 -47.41 21.81
CA GLY A 976 3.53 -48.07 21.71
C GLY A 976 3.17 -48.52 20.29
N HIS A 977 3.47 -47.70 19.29
CA HIS A 977 3.26 -48.06 17.87
C HIS A 977 4.26 -49.12 17.42
N VAL A 978 5.53 -49.02 17.82
CA VAL A 978 6.56 -50.02 17.46
C VAL A 978 6.26 -51.41 18.05
N VAL A 979 5.69 -51.50 19.26
CA VAL A 979 5.24 -52.80 19.81
C VAL A 979 4.02 -53.32 19.03
N MET A 980 3.05 -52.46 18.69
CA MET A 980 1.92 -52.87 17.84
C MET A 980 2.41 -53.43 16.50
N TRP A 981 3.32 -52.73 15.81
CA TRP A 981 3.92 -53.18 14.55
C TRP A 981 4.65 -54.52 14.70
N SER A 982 5.39 -54.69 15.80
CA SER A 982 6.06 -55.96 16.12
C SER A 982 5.08 -57.11 16.24
N ILE A 983 3.98 -56.93 16.99
CA ILE A 983 2.96 -57.96 17.18
C ILE A 983 2.20 -58.24 15.88
N THR A 984 1.90 -57.22 15.06
CA THR A 984 1.29 -57.41 13.73
C THR A 984 2.22 -58.18 12.79
N CYS A 985 3.52 -57.89 12.75
CA CYS A 985 4.49 -58.65 11.96
C CYS A 985 4.57 -60.11 12.43
N ILE A 986 4.65 -60.34 13.74
CA ILE A 986 4.71 -61.69 14.33
C ILE A 986 3.44 -62.49 14.02
N GLY A 987 2.26 -61.87 14.12
CA GLY A 987 0.97 -62.50 13.80
C GLY A 987 0.90 -62.92 12.33
N ASN A 988 1.12 -61.96 11.42
CA ASN A 988 1.02 -62.18 9.97
C ASN A 988 2.10 -63.17 9.46
N GLU A 989 3.31 -63.11 10.01
CA GLU A 989 4.38 -64.07 9.67
C GLU A 989 4.06 -65.48 10.16
N ARG A 990 3.51 -65.61 11.36
CA ARG A 990 3.10 -66.91 11.90
C ARG A 990 1.90 -67.50 11.15
N GLU A 991 0.95 -66.67 10.70
CA GLU A 991 -0.11 -67.10 9.80
C GLU A 991 0.45 -67.54 8.42
N ARG A 992 1.43 -66.80 7.87
CA ARG A 992 2.15 -67.17 6.64
C ARG A 992 2.91 -68.50 6.77
N LEU A 993 3.53 -68.77 7.92
CA LEU A 993 4.23 -70.02 8.20
C LEU A 993 3.26 -71.21 8.37
N ASN A 994 2.11 -70.98 9.01
CA ASN A 994 1.08 -72.01 9.26
C ASN A 994 0.21 -72.32 8.03
N SER A 995 0.02 -71.37 7.11
CA SER A 995 -0.76 -71.55 5.87
C SER A 995 0.02 -72.19 4.72
N GLY A 996 1.33 -72.41 4.87
CA GLY A 996 2.16 -73.07 3.88
C GLY A 996 1.83 -74.56 3.73
N THR A 997 1.53 -75.02 2.51
CA THR A 997 1.04 -76.37 2.15
C THR A 997 1.95 -77.57 2.46
N TYR A 998 3.06 -77.37 3.18
CA TYR A 998 3.99 -78.41 3.61
C TYR A 998 4.49 -78.12 5.04
N GLU A 999 4.10 -78.95 6.00
CA GLU A 999 4.70 -78.93 7.33
C GLU A 999 6.20 -79.22 7.22
N ASN A 1000 7.00 -78.38 7.86
CA ASN A 1000 8.43 -78.57 8.03
C ASN A 1000 8.75 -78.29 9.48
N GLN A 1001 9.48 -79.19 10.13
CA GLN A 1001 9.82 -79.08 11.55
C GLN A 1001 10.54 -77.75 11.88
N ILE A 1002 11.32 -77.23 10.92
CA ILE A 1002 12.01 -75.92 10.98
C ILE A 1002 11.03 -74.74 10.96
N ARG A 1003 9.91 -74.82 10.21
CA ARG A 1003 8.86 -73.78 10.21
C ARG A 1003 8.14 -73.75 11.55
N GLN A 1004 7.89 -74.92 12.13
CA GLN A 1004 7.21 -75.05 13.42
C GLN A 1004 8.07 -74.49 14.55
N SER A 1005 9.37 -74.82 14.60
CA SER A 1005 10.29 -74.20 15.56
C SER A 1005 10.42 -72.68 15.40
N LEU A 1006 10.37 -72.16 14.17
CA LEU A 1006 10.39 -70.72 13.92
C LEU A 1006 9.09 -70.03 14.39
N ALA A 1007 7.93 -70.67 14.15
CA ALA A 1007 6.63 -70.19 14.64
C ALA A 1007 6.55 -70.20 16.19
N ASP A 1008 7.22 -71.16 16.85
CA ASP A 1008 7.35 -71.21 18.31
C ASP A 1008 8.32 -70.13 18.84
N GLU A 1009 9.47 -69.89 18.19
CA GLU A 1009 10.34 -68.77 18.54
C GLU A 1009 9.63 -67.41 18.41
N LEU A 1010 8.85 -67.20 17.33
CA LEU A 1010 8.03 -66.02 17.14
C LEU A 1010 6.95 -65.86 18.23
N LEU A 1011 6.34 -66.95 18.69
CA LEU A 1011 5.39 -66.93 19.80
C LEU A 1011 6.07 -66.59 21.15
N VAL A 1012 7.31 -67.04 21.37
CA VAL A 1012 8.11 -66.61 22.54
C VAL A 1012 8.41 -65.11 22.47
N MET A 1013 8.78 -64.57 21.30
CA MET A 1013 8.98 -63.12 21.12
C MET A 1013 7.70 -62.32 21.42
N ALA A 1014 6.53 -62.79 21.00
CA ALA A 1014 5.25 -62.15 21.35
C ALA A 1014 4.99 -62.14 22.87
N LYS A 1015 5.30 -63.22 23.58
CA LYS A 1015 5.18 -63.28 25.05
C LYS A 1015 6.17 -62.35 25.76
N ASP A 1016 7.42 -62.29 25.28
CA ASP A 1016 8.43 -61.38 25.81
C ASP A 1016 8.02 -59.89 25.65
N LEU A 1017 7.40 -59.54 24.51
CA LEU A 1017 6.79 -58.22 24.28
C LEU A 1017 5.58 -57.93 25.17
N MET A 1018 4.71 -58.91 25.43
CA MET A 1018 3.55 -58.75 26.32
C MET A 1018 3.98 -58.53 27.77
N ILE A 1019 5.00 -59.25 28.25
CA ILE A 1019 5.59 -59.05 29.59
C ILE A 1019 6.21 -57.64 29.70
N PHE A 1020 6.93 -57.20 28.66
CA PHE A 1020 7.50 -55.84 28.59
C PHE A 1020 6.40 -54.76 28.66
N SER A 1021 5.36 -54.86 27.83
CA SER A 1021 4.23 -53.92 27.83
C SER A 1021 3.44 -53.93 29.14
N GLY A 1022 3.38 -55.08 29.82
CA GLY A 1022 2.87 -55.19 31.19
C GLY A 1022 3.68 -54.38 32.21
N MET A 1023 5.02 -54.46 32.16
CA MET A 1023 5.91 -53.67 33.02
C MET A 1023 5.88 -52.16 32.71
N VAL A 1024 5.66 -51.79 31.45
CA VAL A 1024 5.72 -50.39 30.97
C VAL A 1024 4.33 -49.73 30.91
N LYS A 1025 3.25 -50.45 31.20
CA LYS A 1025 1.82 -50.06 31.04
C LYS A 1025 1.49 -48.59 31.32
N TYR A 1026 1.91 -48.04 32.47
CA TYR A 1026 1.59 -46.66 32.88
C TYR A 1026 2.31 -45.55 32.08
N LYS A 1027 3.21 -45.93 31.16
CA LYS A 1027 3.93 -45.01 30.24
C LYS A 1027 3.49 -45.18 28.78
N LEU A 1028 2.62 -46.13 28.48
CA LEU A 1028 2.04 -46.34 27.14
C LEU A 1028 0.69 -45.62 27.04
N PRO A 1029 0.26 -45.17 25.83
CA PRO A 1029 -1.10 -44.69 25.63
C PRO A 1029 -2.13 -45.79 25.96
N PRO A 1030 -3.25 -45.50 26.66
CA PRO A 1030 -4.17 -46.54 27.14
C PRO A 1030 -4.79 -47.35 26.00
N ARG A 1031 -5.19 -46.70 24.91
CA ARG A 1031 -5.71 -47.33 23.68
C ARG A 1031 -4.74 -48.36 23.07
N VAL A 1032 -3.43 -48.13 23.20
CA VAL A 1032 -2.40 -49.09 22.73
C VAL A 1032 -2.37 -50.34 23.60
N TYR A 1033 -2.50 -50.22 24.92
CA TYR A 1033 -2.53 -51.40 25.80
C TYR A 1033 -3.76 -52.28 25.53
N GLU A 1034 -4.91 -51.68 25.23
CA GLU A 1034 -6.14 -52.39 24.86
C GLU A 1034 -6.02 -53.12 23.52
N THR A 1035 -5.42 -52.49 22.50
CA THR A 1035 -5.18 -53.15 21.21
C THR A 1035 -4.08 -54.22 21.28
N LEU A 1036 -3.03 -54.01 22.09
CA LEU A 1036 -2.01 -55.03 22.39
C LEU A 1036 -2.62 -56.25 23.07
N ALA A 1037 -3.49 -56.04 24.07
CA ALA A 1037 -4.20 -57.13 24.75
C ALA A 1037 -5.06 -57.95 23.77
N ARG A 1038 -5.79 -57.28 22.87
CA ARG A 1038 -6.59 -57.95 21.85
C ARG A 1038 -5.73 -58.76 20.87
N ALA A 1039 -4.72 -58.14 20.24
CA ALA A 1039 -3.84 -58.82 19.29
C ALA A 1039 -3.04 -59.96 19.95
N GLY A 1040 -2.59 -59.77 21.19
CA GLY A 1040 -1.92 -60.80 21.99
C GLY A 1040 -2.84 -61.99 22.31
N ALA A 1041 -4.14 -61.77 22.53
CA ALA A 1041 -5.11 -62.84 22.69
C ALA A 1041 -5.36 -63.59 21.36
N GLU A 1042 -5.51 -62.86 20.25
CA GLU A 1042 -5.69 -63.44 18.90
C GLU A 1042 -4.48 -64.29 18.45
N ILE A 1043 -3.27 -63.98 18.91
CA ILE A 1043 -2.02 -64.74 18.64
C ILE A 1043 -1.79 -65.90 19.64
N GLY A 1044 -2.43 -65.89 20.82
CA GLY A 1044 -2.19 -66.86 21.90
C GLY A 1044 -0.97 -66.54 22.77
N ALA A 1045 -0.62 -65.26 22.90
CA ALA A 1045 0.53 -64.74 23.62
C ALA A 1045 0.25 -64.35 25.10
N TYR A 1046 -0.86 -64.82 25.67
CA TYR A 1046 -1.20 -64.70 27.10
C TYR A 1046 -0.52 -65.75 27.98
#